data_AF-A0A956U808-F1
#
_entry.id   AF-A0A956U808-F1
#
_cell.length_a   1.000
_cell.length_b   1.000
_cell.length_c   1.000
_cell.angle_alpha   90.00
_cell.angle_beta   90.00
_cell.angle_gamma   90.00
#
_symmetry.space_group_name_H-M   'P 1'
#
loop_
_entity.id
_entity.type
_entity.pdbx_description
1 polymer ?
#
loop_
_entity_poly.entity_id
_entity_poly.type
_entity_poly.pdbx_seq_one_letter_code
_entity_poly.pdbx_strand_id
1 'polypeptide(L)'
;MNPLNFAFAFLILIVQAASANNESLDRIDAYRENLRSIILASDQSQIELSRGFRVRFRVYRNGFIGVPEVLSLSQDPQSDRGYLRKILSSIEAGLKSPLDGPAQVVVSFNKDVSISVENANLDSKTIKSVEQLKSAYLKSHVRNPKSRSEISKQWESTFKLLEALGRCPDDRELEKLAISALSHIGLDPSSSEQMFLAARYTAGDTSLFFESKYLSSSLLQSVAFQEITWSRHSEVDVDQLLHSYTRYIAAGELKELSKNPVFRETIIDRGKLFEFADQLNLAKDSYEKACSEGVYKESFLPQKLKTRLSQARDLTATIANIAPENLIPTGSKFSDLEKLICWLPTDTEVLYAARGPFVSVDIESSLPEDFRSSVLPRAAFDRPFRHAKSFFWGKQIKVGIRAGKNYRNPTGLGGSPGDEYTITVFSDEDKLAAQRAWELIAKDAQRYSLWKGVQILEYHFEAEDDASRLYVCVPTEGILLTATRKSDIEEILTRLASKQSKRALSRALPEWKYLDRDSKFFALRHYNPLTSMLDPTSPELTMTRSGYLGKVDAVGVLFQHSMQSNSGRATYLTSCRAFQDQMIKLWGASISPNKGDGAIMNSKVVAGKRLEMSLKIDKQTAGGVFFVMSYAFGSMICT
;
A
#
# COMPACT_ATOMS: atom_id res chain seq x y z
N MET A 1 -47.70 11.68 -2.80
CA MET A 1 -47.50 10.91 -1.55
C MET A 1 -46.06 10.41 -1.56
N ASN A 2 -45.24 10.88 -0.62
CA ASN A 2 -43.79 10.86 -0.70
C ASN A 2 -43.21 10.32 0.63
N PRO A 3 -42.44 9.22 0.66
CA PRO A 3 -41.84 8.69 1.87
C PRO A 3 -40.46 9.35 2.07
N LEU A 4 -40.48 10.57 2.62
CA LEU A 4 -39.28 11.34 2.96
C LEU A 4 -39.40 12.03 4.33
N ASN A 5 -40.23 11.49 5.23
CA ASN A 5 -40.53 12.08 6.54
C ASN A 5 -40.59 11.05 7.69
N PHE A 6 -39.55 10.22 7.85
CA PHE A 6 -39.46 9.35 9.04
C PHE A 6 -38.11 9.40 9.77
N ALA A 7 -37.27 10.41 9.52
CA ALA A 7 -35.97 10.54 10.18
C ALA A 7 -35.66 11.97 10.64
N PHE A 8 -36.65 12.72 11.12
CA PHE A 8 -36.46 14.10 11.60
C PHE A 8 -37.15 14.45 12.93
N ALA A 9 -37.46 13.46 13.75
CA ALA A 9 -37.98 13.72 15.10
C ALA A 9 -37.39 12.72 16.10
N PHE A 10 -36.11 12.87 16.43
CA PHE A 10 -35.56 12.40 17.70
C PHE A 10 -34.25 13.15 18.02
N LEU A 11 -34.38 14.47 18.13
CA LEU A 11 -33.36 15.33 18.73
C LEU A 11 -34.07 16.23 19.74
N ILE A 12 -33.46 16.34 20.93
CA ILE A 12 -33.82 17.20 22.08
C ILE A 12 -34.80 16.56 23.07
N LEU A 13 -34.25 15.80 24.03
CA LEU A 13 -34.42 16.13 25.44
C LEU A 13 -33.37 15.43 26.32
N ILE A 14 -32.83 16.23 27.25
CA ILE A 14 -32.09 15.92 28.48
C ILE A 14 -30.55 16.05 28.43
N VAL A 15 -30.11 17.22 28.91
CA VAL A 15 -28.86 17.48 29.63
C VAL A 15 -29.24 18.02 31.02
N GLN A 16 -29.01 17.25 32.11
CA GLN A 16 -28.38 17.68 33.40
C GLN A 16 -28.60 16.69 34.58
N ALA A 17 -27.47 16.18 35.09
CA ALA A 17 -27.01 15.95 36.47
C ALA A 17 -27.82 15.12 37.53
N ALA A 18 -27.24 13.94 37.83
CA ALA A 18 -26.85 13.36 39.13
C ALA A 18 -27.81 13.31 40.35
N SER A 19 -28.10 12.08 40.82
CA SER A 19 -27.94 11.66 42.24
C SER A 19 -27.97 10.12 42.40
N ALA A 20 -27.44 9.63 43.52
CA ALA A 20 -26.80 8.33 43.72
C ALA A 20 -27.68 7.07 43.81
N ASN A 21 -27.04 5.94 43.46
CA ASN A 21 -27.26 4.54 43.87
C ASN A 21 -28.42 3.70 43.32
N ASN A 22 -29.30 4.20 42.45
CA ASN A 22 -30.21 3.33 41.68
C ASN A 22 -30.16 3.54 40.15
N GLU A 23 -29.47 4.58 39.65
CA GLU A 23 -29.38 4.86 38.21
C GLU A 23 -28.53 3.87 37.39
N SER A 24 -27.78 2.96 38.01
CA SER A 24 -26.84 2.09 37.27
C SER A 24 -27.55 1.01 36.44
N LEU A 25 -28.68 0.47 36.93
CA LEU A 25 -29.42 -0.59 36.24
C LEU A 25 -30.21 -0.03 35.04
N ASP A 26 -30.92 1.08 35.23
CA ASP A 26 -31.67 1.74 34.15
C ASP A 26 -30.75 2.21 33.01
N ARG A 27 -29.53 2.65 33.35
CA ARG A 27 -28.51 3.01 32.35
C ARG A 27 -27.91 1.79 31.64
N ILE A 28 -27.71 0.68 32.35
CA ILE A 28 -27.26 -0.58 31.74
C ILE A 28 -28.34 -1.13 30.79
N ASP A 29 -29.61 -1.04 31.16
CA ASP A 29 -30.71 -1.49 30.30
C ASP A 29 -30.93 -0.55 29.10
N ALA A 30 -30.82 0.76 29.29
CA ALA A 30 -30.82 1.72 28.18
C ALA A 30 -29.63 1.51 27.22
N TYR A 31 -28.44 1.21 27.77
CA TYR A 31 -27.25 0.91 26.99
C TYR A 31 -27.37 -0.42 26.23
N ARG A 32 -27.89 -1.45 26.90
CA ARG A 32 -28.24 -2.75 26.32
C ARG A 32 -29.21 -2.58 25.15
N GLU A 33 -30.26 -1.80 25.32
CA GLU A 33 -31.27 -1.60 24.28
C GLU A 33 -30.73 -0.76 23.11
N ASN A 34 -29.85 0.21 23.37
CA ASN A 34 -29.17 0.96 22.33
C ASN A 34 -28.23 0.07 21.50
N LEU A 35 -27.40 -0.77 22.16
CA LEU A 35 -26.56 -1.76 21.47
C LEU A 35 -27.40 -2.75 20.67
N ARG A 36 -28.51 -3.23 21.24
CA ARG A 36 -29.43 -4.12 20.54
C ARG A 36 -30.01 -3.46 19.29
N SER A 37 -30.42 -2.20 19.39
CA SER A 37 -30.93 -1.41 18.26
C SER A 37 -29.87 -1.24 17.15
N ILE A 38 -28.63 -0.88 17.52
CA ILE A 38 -27.52 -0.75 16.56
C ILE A 38 -27.24 -2.09 15.84
N ILE A 39 -27.20 -3.19 16.59
CA ILE A 39 -26.95 -4.53 16.03
C ILE A 39 -28.08 -4.93 15.08
N LEU A 40 -29.34 -4.73 15.48
CA LEU A 40 -30.51 -5.07 14.64
C LEU A 40 -30.65 -4.16 13.41
N ALA A 41 -30.21 -2.90 13.50
CA ALA A 41 -30.20 -1.97 12.38
C ALA A 41 -29.09 -2.25 11.35
N SER A 42 -28.01 -2.92 11.76
CA SER A 42 -26.85 -3.17 10.90
C SER A 42 -27.11 -4.20 9.78
N ASP A 43 -28.13 -5.07 9.90
CA ASP A 43 -28.62 -5.91 8.80
C ASP A 43 -29.96 -6.61 9.13
N GLN A 44 -31.09 -6.15 8.59
CA GLN A 44 -32.39 -6.83 8.75
C GLN A 44 -32.61 -8.01 7.78
N SER A 45 -31.73 -8.21 6.79
CA SER A 45 -32.06 -8.99 5.59
C SER A 45 -31.46 -10.40 5.52
N GLN A 46 -30.54 -10.77 6.42
CA GLN A 46 -29.83 -12.07 6.33
C GLN A 46 -29.64 -12.84 7.64
N ILE A 47 -30.29 -12.44 8.74
CA ILE A 47 -30.08 -13.17 9.99
C ILE A 47 -30.91 -14.46 10.00
N GLU A 48 -30.35 -15.56 9.50
CA GLU A 48 -30.70 -16.88 10.01
C GLU A 48 -30.21 -16.96 11.48
N LEU A 49 -31.01 -16.39 12.40
CA LEU A 49 -30.78 -16.35 13.86
C LEU A 49 -30.65 -17.75 14.49
N SER A 50 -30.68 -18.83 13.71
CA SER A 50 -30.53 -20.20 14.18
C SER A 50 -29.09 -20.58 14.53
N ARG A 51 -28.07 -19.76 14.23
CA ARG A 51 -26.67 -20.22 14.16
C ARG A 51 -25.79 -20.04 15.42
N GLY A 52 -26.27 -19.41 16.49
CA GLY A 52 -25.71 -19.61 17.84
C GLY A 52 -24.21 -19.32 18.04
N PHE A 53 -23.74 -18.09 17.87
CA PHE A 53 -22.35 -17.71 18.18
C PHE A 53 -22.28 -16.65 19.29
N ARG A 54 -21.20 -16.64 20.09
CA ARG A 54 -21.05 -15.76 21.27
C ARG A 54 -19.73 -15.02 21.23
N VAL A 55 -19.78 -13.71 21.43
CA VAL A 55 -18.59 -12.85 21.48
C VAL A 55 -18.62 -11.96 22.71
N ARG A 56 -17.48 -11.86 23.38
CA ARG A 56 -17.24 -10.96 24.49
C ARG A 56 -16.36 -9.81 24.00
N PHE A 57 -16.75 -8.59 24.29
CA PHE A 57 -15.89 -7.44 24.09
C PHE A 57 -15.82 -6.60 25.36
N ARG A 58 -14.68 -5.95 25.56
CA ARG A 58 -14.47 -5.02 26.67
C ARG A 58 -14.77 -3.62 26.17
N VAL A 59 -15.71 -2.93 26.79
CA VAL A 59 -16.00 -1.53 26.46
C VAL A 59 -15.37 -0.65 27.54
N TYR A 60 -14.54 0.29 27.11
CA TYR A 60 -13.86 1.24 27.99
C TYR A 60 -14.69 2.51 28.20
N ARG A 61 -14.38 3.29 29.24
CA ARG A 61 -15.12 4.52 29.58
C ARG A 61 -15.26 5.49 28.40
N ASN A 62 -14.26 5.57 27.53
CA ASN A 62 -14.25 6.44 26.35
C ASN A 62 -15.03 5.89 25.14
N GLY A 63 -15.78 4.78 25.30
CA GLY A 63 -16.50 4.12 24.22
C GLY A 63 -15.62 3.24 23.33
N PHE A 64 -14.32 3.13 23.60
CA PHE A 64 -13.43 2.24 22.87
C PHE A 64 -13.81 0.78 23.12
N ILE A 65 -13.79 -0.03 22.08
CA ILE A 65 -14.07 -1.46 22.14
C ILE A 65 -12.73 -2.19 22.05
N GLY A 66 -12.37 -2.91 23.11
CA GLY A 66 -11.21 -3.79 23.12
C GLY A 66 -11.40 -4.96 22.15
N VAL A 67 -10.28 -5.62 21.81
CA VAL A 67 -10.27 -6.76 20.90
C VAL A 67 -11.33 -7.79 21.33
N PRO A 68 -12.26 -8.17 20.44
CA PRO A 68 -13.32 -9.12 20.77
C PRO A 68 -12.73 -10.51 21.01
N GLU A 69 -13.15 -11.14 22.09
CA GLU A 69 -12.90 -12.52 22.41
C GLU A 69 -14.08 -13.37 21.92
N VAL A 70 -13.83 -14.23 20.92
CA VAL A 70 -14.86 -15.14 20.42
C VAL A 70 -15.00 -16.30 21.41
N LEU A 71 -16.14 -16.37 22.10
CA LEU A 71 -16.41 -17.41 23.10
C LEU A 71 -16.91 -18.71 22.46
N SER A 72 -17.67 -18.61 21.38
CA SER A 72 -18.09 -19.74 20.56
C SER A 72 -18.40 -19.30 19.14
N LEU A 73 -18.07 -20.15 18.15
CA LEU A 73 -18.41 -19.98 16.74
C LEU A 73 -19.57 -20.91 16.35
N SER A 74 -20.28 -20.55 15.29
CA SER A 74 -21.25 -21.41 14.62
C SER A 74 -20.54 -22.51 13.81
N GLN A 75 -21.32 -23.32 13.07
CA GLN A 75 -20.78 -24.30 12.14
C GLN A 75 -20.10 -23.67 10.90
N ASP A 76 -20.21 -22.35 10.70
CA ASP A 76 -19.54 -21.61 9.63
C ASP A 76 -18.70 -20.43 10.19
N PRO A 77 -17.46 -20.70 10.62
CA PRO A 77 -16.54 -19.70 11.18
C PRO A 77 -16.22 -18.52 10.27
N GLN A 78 -16.31 -18.67 8.94
CA GLN A 78 -15.93 -17.62 8.00
C GLN A 78 -17.04 -16.58 7.87
N SER A 79 -18.29 -17.04 7.79
CA SER A 79 -19.47 -16.17 7.85
C SER A 79 -19.51 -15.39 9.16
N ASP A 80 -19.24 -16.04 10.31
CA ASP A 80 -19.22 -15.39 11.62
C ASP A 80 -18.19 -14.26 11.70
N ARG A 81 -17.00 -14.44 11.14
CA ARG A 81 -15.93 -13.42 11.12
C ARG A 81 -16.27 -12.22 10.24
N GLY A 82 -16.88 -12.45 9.07
CA GLY A 82 -17.35 -11.37 8.20
C GLY A 82 -18.44 -10.53 8.88
N TYR A 83 -19.37 -11.20 9.58
CA TYR A 83 -20.44 -10.56 10.32
C TYR A 83 -19.94 -9.79 11.55
N LEU A 84 -18.98 -10.35 12.29
CA LEU A 84 -18.35 -9.67 13.42
C LEU A 84 -17.70 -8.34 13.04
N ARG A 85 -17.01 -8.28 11.88
CA ARG A 85 -16.43 -7.01 11.41
C ARG A 85 -17.50 -5.94 11.14
N LYS A 86 -18.64 -6.32 10.55
CA LYS A 86 -19.75 -5.39 10.29
C LYS A 86 -20.40 -4.88 11.58
N ILE A 87 -20.61 -5.75 12.56
CA ILE A 87 -21.16 -5.36 13.86
C ILE A 87 -20.20 -4.41 14.58
N LEU A 88 -18.91 -4.73 14.64
CA LEU A 88 -17.93 -3.89 15.35
C LEU A 88 -17.87 -2.49 14.76
N SER A 89 -17.84 -2.39 13.42
CA SER A 89 -17.91 -1.09 12.72
C SER A 89 -19.20 -0.32 13.03
N SER A 90 -20.32 -1.02 13.17
CA SER A 90 -21.62 -0.41 13.49
C SER A 90 -21.70 0.05 14.94
N ILE A 91 -21.16 -0.72 15.89
CA ILE A 91 -21.11 -0.36 17.31
C ILE A 91 -20.16 0.83 17.51
N GLU A 92 -18.99 0.82 16.88
CA GLU A 92 -18.04 1.95 16.91
C GLU A 92 -18.67 3.24 16.38
N ALA A 93 -19.48 3.16 15.31
CA ALA A 93 -20.17 4.32 14.74
C ALA A 93 -21.37 4.80 15.61
N GLY A 94 -21.99 3.90 16.36
CA GLY A 94 -23.23 4.17 17.11
C GLY A 94 -23.03 4.62 18.57
N LEU A 95 -21.90 4.30 19.20
CA LEU A 95 -21.63 4.65 20.60
C LEU A 95 -21.23 6.13 20.75
N LYS A 96 -22.14 6.95 21.26
CA LYS A 96 -21.91 8.41 21.48
C LYS A 96 -21.80 8.84 22.95
N SER A 97 -21.88 7.92 23.91
CA SER A 97 -21.90 8.26 25.34
C SER A 97 -20.89 7.43 26.14
N PRO A 98 -20.12 8.05 27.08
CA PRO A 98 -19.17 7.33 27.93
C PRO A 98 -19.85 6.48 29.00
N LEU A 99 -19.26 5.32 29.32
CA LEU A 99 -19.65 4.47 30.46
C LEU A 99 -18.92 4.94 31.74
N ASP A 100 -19.54 4.77 32.91
CA ASP A 100 -18.93 5.12 34.22
C ASP A 100 -17.87 4.11 34.71
N GLY A 101 -17.51 3.10 33.89
CA GLY A 101 -16.45 2.13 34.16
C GLY A 101 -16.19 1.19 32.99
N PRO A 102 -15.08 0.43 32.99
CA PRO A 102 -14.87 -0.64 32.03
C PRO A 102 -15.91 -1.75 32.25
N ALA A 103 -16.68 -2.07 31.21
CA ALA A 103 -17.69 -3.13 31.25
C ALA A 103 -17.26 -4.29 30.35
N GLN A 104 -17.53 -5.52 30.77
CA GLN A 104 -17.49 -6.67 29.86
C GLN A 104 -18.88 -6.88 29.31
N VAL A 105 -19.02 -6.78 27.99
CA VAL A 105 -20.29 -7.01 27.30
C VAL A 105 -20.16 -8.32 26.55
N VAL A 106 -21.03 -9.28 26.87
CA VAL A 106 -21.14 -10.55 26.17
C VAL A 106 -22.40 -10.49 25.31
N VAL A 107 -22.23 -10.60 24.00
CA VAL A 107 -23.32 -10.68 23.03
C VAL A 107 -23.45 -12.12 22.55
N SER A 108 -24.63 -12.68 22.70
CA SER A 108 -24.97 -14.03 22.26
C SER A 108 -25.99 -13.95 21.14
N PHE A 109 -25.61 -14.44 19.97
CA PHE A 109 -26.44 -14.47 18.77
C PHE A 109 -27.08 -15.84 18.64
N ASN A 110 -28.21 -16.04 19.31
CA ASN A 110 -29.05 -17.23 19.18
C ASN A 110 -30.34 -16.85 18.42
N LYS A 111 -31.42 -17.62 18.59
CA LYS A 111 -32.77 -17.28 18.03
C LYS A 111 -33.19 -15.84 18.34
N ASP A 112 -32.69 -15.29 19.45
CA ASP A 112 -32.71 -13.88 19.79
C ASP A 112 -31.29 -13.40 20.10
N VAL A 113 -31.01 -12.12 19.80
CA VAL A 113 -29.79 -11.44 20.26
C VAL A 113 -29.95 -11.13 21.75
N SER A 114 -29.15 -11.75 22.60
CA SER A 114 -29.08 -11.42 24.03
C SER A 114 -27.75 -10.79 24.39
N ILE A 115 -27.81 -9.72 25.17
CA ILE A 115 -26.64 -8.94 25.61
C ILE A 115 -26.59 -9.03 27.12
N SER A 116 -25.51 -9.56 27.70
CA SER A 116 -25.25 -9.51 29.14
C SER A 116 -24.08 -8.59 29.42
N VAL A 117 -24.28 -7.66 30.36
CA VAL A 117 -23.22 -6.78 30.86
C VAL A 117 -22.74 -7.35 32.18
N GLU A 118 -21.50 -7.80 32.22
CA GLU A 118 -20.84 -8.30 33.42
C GLU A 118 -20.00 -7.16 34.01
N ASN A 119 -20.34 -6.72 35.22
CA ASN A 119 -19.49 -5.79 35.96
C ASN A 119 -18.20 -6.53 36.35
N ALA A 120 -17.07 -6.05 35.84
CA ALA A 120 -15.76 -6.61 36.13
C ALA A 120 -15.32 -6.25 37.55
N ASN A 121 -15.93 -6.88 38.56
CA ASN A 121 -15.34 -6.88 39.90
C ASN A 121 -14.07 -7.73 39.86
N LEU A 122 -12.93 -7.07 40.08
CA LEU A 122 -11.61 -7.70 40.22
C LEU A 122 -11.69 -8.86 41.22
N ASP A 123 -11.18 -10.04 40.86
CA ASP A 123 -11.18 -11.17 41.77
C ASP A 123 -10.33 -10.86 43.02
N SER A 124 -10.71 -11.41 44.17
CA SER A 124 -10.02 -11.18 45.45
C SER A 124 -8.55 -11.65 45.45
N LYS A 125 -8.16 -12.49 44.47
CA LYS A 125 -6.80 -13.00 44.29
C LYS A 125 -5.89 -11.95 43.63
N THR A 126 -6.42 -11.17 42.71
CA THR A 126 -5.75 -10.07 42.02
C THR A 126 -5.51 -8.92 43.00
N ILE A 127 -6.50 -8.59 43.83
CA ILE A 127 -6.36 -7.57 44.89
C ILE A 127 -5.25 -7.95 45.89
N LYS A 128 -5.22 -9.21 46.37
CA LYS A 128 -4.15 -9.70 47.26
C LYS A 128 -2.76 -9.66 46.60
N SER A 129 -2.69 -9.95 45.30
CA SER A 129 -1.42 -9.94 44.55
C SER A 129 -0.88 -8.52 44.37
N VAL A 130 -1.76 -7.54 44.15
CA VAL A 130 -1.39 -6.12 44.02
C VAL A 130 -0.84 -5.56 45.34
N GLU A 131 -1.49 -5.87 46.47
CA GLU A 131 -1.01 -5.42 47.80
C GLU A 131 0.35 -6.04 48.19
N GLN A 132 0.59 -7.29 47.78
CA GLN A 132 1.89 -7.94 47.95
C GLN A 132 2.98 -7.27 47.08
N LEU A 133 2.66 -6.88 45.84
CA LEU A 133 3.58 -6.17 44.96
C LEU A 133 3.90 -4.75 45.46
N LYS A 134 2.90 -4.01 45.95
CA LYS A 134 3.12 -2.70 46.61
C LYS A 134 4.09 -2.84 47.79
N SER A 135 3.85 -3.83 48.65
CA SER A 135 4.70 -4.10 49.81
C SER A 135 6.12 -4.54 49.43
N ALA A 136 6.27 -5.35 48.37
CA ALA A 136 7.56 -5.81 47.87
C ALA A 136 8.38 -4.67 47.24
N TYR A 137 7.73 -3.79 46.47
CA TYR A 137 8.38 -2.60 45.92
C TYR A 137 8.89 -1.70 47.04
N LEU A 138 8.04 -1.35 48.01
CA LEU A 138 8.41 -0.48 49.12
C LEU A 138 9.57 -1.04 49.97
N LYS A 139 9.68 -2.38 50.10
CA LYS A 139 10.79 -3.04 50.82
C LYS A 139 12.08 -3.14 50.01
N SER A 140 11.99 -3.28 48.69
CA SER A 140 13.14 -3.43 47.81
C SER A 140 13.66 -2.11 47.24
N HIS A 141 12.94 -1.01 47.47
CA HIS A 141 13.31 0.31 46.98
C HIS A 141 14.60 0.83 47.63
N VAL A 142 15.64 1.01 46.82
CA VAL A 142 16.89 1.65 47.24
C VAL A 142 16.91 3.06 46.64
N ARG A 143 16.91 4.09 47.50
CA ARG A 143 16.86 5.51 47.05
C ARG A 143 18.06 5.95 46.20
N ASN A 144 19.18 5.21 46.25
CA ASN A 144 20.37 5.45 45.44
C ASN A 144 21.08 4.10 45.21
N PRO A 145 20.71 3.33 44.17
CA PRO A 145 21.38 2.07 43.88
C PRO A 145 22.84 2.35 43.51
N LYS A 146 23.79 1.70 44.20
CA LYS A 146 25.23 1.91 44.00
C LYS A 146 25.88 0.81 43.16
N SER A 147 25.17 -0.29 42.95
CA SER A 147 25.65 -1.43 42.18
C SER A 147 24.72 -1.75 41.01
N ARG A 148 25.30 -2.33 39.95
CA ARG A 148 24.55 -2.82 38.78
C ARG A 148 23.43 -3.79 39.16
N SER A 149 23.62 -4.61 40.21
CA SER A 149 22.59 -5.53 40.71
C SER A 149 21.42 -4.80 41.36
N GLU A 150 21.64 -3.69 42.06
CA GLU A 150 20.58 -2.89 42.68
C GLU A 150 19.78 -2.14 41.61
N ILE A 151 20.46 -1.57 40.61
CA ILE A 151 19.81 -0.92 39.46
C ILE A 151 18.90 -1.92 38.74
N SER A 152 19.41 -3.12 38.42
CA SER A 152 18.62 -4.15 37.75
C SER A 152 17.37 -4.57 38.54
N LYS A 153 17.49 -4.73 39.88
CA LYS A 153 16.36 -5.07 40.74
C LYS A 153 15.34 -3.94 40.81
N GLN A 154 15.79 -2.69 40.81
CA GLN A 154 14.91 -1.53 40.83
C GLN A 154 14.10 -1.42 39.53
N TRP A 155 14.74 -1.62 38.36
CA TRP A 155 14.05 -1.68 37.07
C TRP A 155 13.01 -2.82 37.02
N GLU A 156 13.37 -4.02 37.48
CA GLU A 156 12.44 -5.16 37.54
C GLU A 156 11.22 -4.86 38.43
N SER A 157 11.43 -4.26 39.60
CA SER A 157 10.36 -3.87 40.52
C SER A 157 9.47 -2.76 39.94
N THR A 158 10.03 -1.78 39.23
CA THR A 158 9.28 -0.72 38.53
C THR A 158 8.39 -1.32 37.42
N PHE A 159 8.89 -2.28 36.66
CA PHE A 159 8.09 -2.93 35.62
C PHE A 159 6.94 -3.78 36.16
N LYS A 160 7.16 -4.50 37.27
CA LYS A 160 6.09 -5.24 37.95
C LYS A 160 4.97 -4.32 38.48
N LEU A 161 5.31 -3.10 38.89
CA LEU A 161 4.31 -2.09 39.27
C LEU A 161 3.50 -1.60 38.06
N LEU A 162 4.14 -1.38 36.91
CA LEU A 162 3.44 -0.96 35.68
C LEU A 162 2.53 -2.05 35.14
N GLU A 163 2.97 -3.32 35.21
CA GLU A 163 2.13 -4.47 34.87
C GLU A 163 0.91 -4.56 35.81
N ALA A 164 1.11 -4.35 37.11
CA ALA A 164 0.02 -4.32 38.09
C ALA A 164 -0.95 -3.15 37.82
N LEU A 165 -0.44 -1.96 37.47
CA LEU A 165 -1.25 -0.79 37.12
C LEU A 165 -2.08 -1.04 35.85
N GLY A 166 -1.54 -1.73 34.85
CA GLY A 166 -2.29 -2.16 33.67
C GLY A 166 -3.44 -3.12 33.99
N ARG A 167 -3.33 -3.89 35.08
CA ARG A 167 -4.40 -4.77 35.57
C ARG A 167 -5.41 -4.04 36.47
N CYS A 168 -5.00 -2.97 37.14
CA CYS A 168 -5.80 -2.18 38.08
C CYS A 168 -5.67 -0.66 37.81
N PRO A 169 -6.14 -0.15 36.66
CA PRO A 169 -5.86 1.22 36.22
C PRO A 169 -6.51 2.30 37.09
N ASP A 170 -7.53 1.96 37.89
CA ASP A 170 -8.20 2.90 38.80
C ASP A 170 -7.56 2.95 40.22
N ASP A 171 -6.52 2.17 40.50
CA ASP A 171 -5.84 2.18 41.81
C ASP A 171 -4.87 3.37 41.91
N ARG A 172 -5.35 4.48 42.44
CA ARG A 172 -4.59 5.74 42.59
C ARG A 172 -3.32 5.61 43.41
N GLU A 173 -3.26 4.68 44.36
CA GLU A 173 -2.04 4.46 45.15
C GLU A 173 -1.01 3.69 44.32
N LEU A 174 -1.45 2.73 43.51
CA LEU A 174 -0.59 2.02 42.56
C LEU A 174 -0.08 2.94 41.44
N GLU A 175 -0.93 3.86 40.97
CA GLU A 175 -0.56 4.90 40.00
C GLU A 175 0.54 5.82 40.55
N LYS A 176 0.37 6.36 41.77
CA LYS A 176 1.40 7.17 42.44
C LYS A 176 2.70 6.41 42.63
N LEU A 177 2.62 5.13 43.01
CA LEU A 177 3.80 4.28 43.19
C LEU A 177 4.52 4.04 41.86
N ALA A 178 3.79 3.78 40.77
CA ALA A 178 4.35 3.57 39.44
C ALA A 178 5.00 4.86 38.90
N ILE A 179 4.35 6.01 39.06
CA ILE A 179 4.89 7.33 38.69
C ILE A 179 6.19 7.59 39.46
N SER A 180 6.18 7.36 40.78
CA SER A 180 7.37 7.50 41.60
C SER A 180 8.48 6.55 41.13
N ALA A 181 8.15 5.29 40.86
CA ALA A 181 9.10 4.27 40.42
C ALA A 181 9.77 4.60 39.08
N LEU A 182 9.01 5.14 38.14
CA LEU A 182 9.51 5.64 36.85
C LEU A 182 10.52 6.77 37.05
N SER A 183 10.18 7.78 37.86
CA SER A 183 11.09 8.89 38.14
C SER A 183 12.40 8.44 38.81
N HIS A 184 12.35 7.41 39.66
CA HIS A 184 13.55 6.88 40.31
C HIS A 184 14.49 6.12 39.36
N ILE A 185 13.98 5.56 38.26
CA ILE A 185 14.82 4.95 37.22
C ILE A 185 15.21 5.93 36.11
N GLY A 186 14.95 7.23 36.32
CA GLY A 186 15.30 8.30 35.39
C GLY A 186 14.33 8.45 34.22
N LEU A 187 13.14 7.87 34.29
CA LEU A 187 12.09 8.06 33.30
C LEU A 187 11.11 9.13 33.77
N ASP A 188 10.84 10.10 32.90
CA ASP A 188 9.81 11.12 33.07
C ASP A 188 8.43 10.53 32.74
N PRO A 189 7.57 10.34 33.75
CA PRO A 189 6.23 9.77 33.56
C PRO A 189 5.30 10.69 32.75
N SER A 190 5.67 11.97 32.53
CA SER A 190 4.92 12.90 31.67
C SER A 190 5.33 12.82 30.19
N SER A 191 6.42 12.15 29.86
CA SER A 191 6.89 11.97 28.49
C SER A 191 6.27 10.73 27.83
N SER A 192 5.44 10.96 26.82
CA SER A 192 4.78 9.90 26.04
C SER A 192 5.78 8.95 25.36
N GLU A 193 6.95 9.46 24.96
CA GLU A 193 8.03 8.68 24.32
C GLU A 193 8.73 7.75 25.33
N GLN A 194 9.02 8.23 26.54
CA GLN A 194 9.64 7.41 27.58
C GLN A 194 8.67 6.38 28.16
N MET A 195 7.38 6.71 28.23
CA MET A 195 6.32 5.77 28.57
C MET A 195 6.15 4.67 27.51
N PHE A 196 6.31 5.01 26.23
CA PHE A 196 6.33 4.02 25.15
C PHE A 196 7.54 3.08 25.24
N LEU A 197 8.71 3.61 25.61
CA LEU A 197 9.92 2.82 25.85
C LEU A 197 9.73 1.83 27.01
N ALA A 198 9.15 2.29 28.11
CA ALA A 198 8.82 1.45 29.26
C ALA A 198 7.82 0.33 28.89
N ALA A 199 6.83 0.64 28.05
CA ALA A 199 5.83 -0.32 27.56
C ALA A 199 6.41 -1.37 26.61
N ARG A 200 7.41 -1.04 25.77
CA ARG A 200 8.11 -2.03 24.93
C ARG A 200 8.96 -2.99 25.76
N TYR A 201 9.55 -2.50 26.85
CA TYR A 201 10.40 -3.31 27.72
C TYR A 201 9.58 -4.33 28.55
N THR A 202 8.36 -3.96 28.98
CA THR A 202 7.42 -4.89 29.65
C THR A 202 6.81 -5.91 28.71
N ALA A 203 6.73 -5.62 27.40
CA ALA A 203 6.17 -6.52 26.39
C ALA A 203 7.08 -7.71 26.00
N GLY A 204 8.32 -7.76 26.52
CA GLY A 204 9.14 -8.98 26.58
C GLY A 204 9.65 -9.52 25.24
N ASP A 205 10.53 -8.78 24.56
CA ASP A 205 11.38 -9.32 23.49
C ASP A 205 12.86 -9.03 23.81
N THR A 206 13.50 -9.99 24.50
CA THR A 206 14.90 -9.92 24.92
C THR A 206 15.78 -10.68 23.93
N SER A 207 16.39 -9.97 22.99
CA SER A 207 17.67 -10.40 22.41
C SER A 207 18.42 -9.21 21.82
N LEU A 208 19.58 -8.88 22.39
CA LEU A 208 20.70 -8.24 21.70
C LEU A 208 21.98 -8.49 22.50
N PHE A 209 22.73 -9.50 22.04
CA PHE A 209 24.11 -9.78 22.44
C PHE A 209 25.04 -8.72 21.80
N PHE A 210 26.00 -8.21 22.58
CA PHE A 210 27.14 -7.46 22.07
C PHE A 210 28.28 -8.44 21.74
N GLU A 211 28.70 -8.49 20.48
CA GLU A 211 30.06 -8.87 20.11
C GLU A 211 30.65 -7.79 19.19
N SER A 212 31.56 -6.99 19.77
CA SER A 212 32.43 -6.10 19.00
C SER A 212 33.78 -6.77 18.81
N LYS A 213 34.17 -6.99 17.55
CA LYS A 213 35.58 -6.99 17.15
C LYS A 213 35.73 -5.98 16.03
N TYR A 214 36.77 -5.16 16.14
CA TYR A 214 37.18 -4.08 15.24
C TYR A 214 36.54 -2.71 15.45
N LEU A 215 36.85 -2.07 16.59
CA LEU A 215 37.07 -0.61 16.63
C LEU A 215 38.23 -0.31 17.60
N SER A 216 39.18 0.50 17.16
CA SER A 216 40.39 0.87 17.90
C SER A 216 40.07 1.75 19.11
N SER A 217 40.76 1.48 20.22
CA SER A 217 40.56 1.99 21.59
C SER A 217 40.80 3.50 21.80
N SER A 218 41.23 4.27 20.80
CA SER A 218 41.54 5.70 20.96
C SER A 218 40.33 6.64 20.79
N LEU A 219 39.24 6.19 20.16
CA LEU A 219 38.03 7.01 19.95
C LEU A 219 37.07 6.96 21.16
N LEU A 220 37.02 5.83 21.86
CA LEU A 220 36.19 5.66 23.05
C LEU A 220 36.79 6.37 24.28
N GLN A 221 38.12 6.49 24.34
CA GLN A 221 38.80 7.15 25.47
C GLN A 221 38.70 8.68 25.41
N SER A 222 38.59 9.27 24.22
CA SER A 222 38.41 10.72 24.06
C SER A 222 36.96 11.17 24.29
N VAL A 223 35.98 10.31 23.98
CA VAL A 223 34.56 10.55 24.28
C VAL A 223 34.30 10.46 25.79
N ALA A 224 34.84 9.43 26.46
CA ALA A 224 34.68 9.26 27.91
C ALA A 224 35.36 10.36 28.76
N PHE A 225 36.43 11.00 28.25
CA PHE A 225 37.12 12.07 28.99
C PHE A 225 36.41 13.44 28.83
N GLN A 226 35.63 13.64 27.76
CA GLN A 226 34.81 14.86 27.60
C GLN A 226 33.46 14.78 28.33
N GLU A 227 32.93 13.58 28.58
CA GLU A 227 31.70 13.36 29.35
C GLU A 227 31.74 13.94 30.78
N ILE A 228 32.93 13.98 31.41
CA ILE A 228 33.07 14.44 32.80
C ILE A 228 33.14 15.98 32.91
N THR A 229 33.42 16.68 31.81
CA THR A 229 33.71 18.12 31.88
C THR A 229 32.50 19.01 31.52
N TRP A 230 31.46 18.47 30.86
CA TRP A 230 30.31 19.28 30.40
C TRP A 230 29.04 19.18 31.25
N SER A 231 28.98 18.31 32.25
CA SER A 231 27.75 18.06 33.01
C SER A 231 27.50 19.03 34.17
N ARG A 232 27.79 20.33 34.03
CA ARG A 232 27.47 21.30 35.09
C ARG A 232 26.50 22.41 34.78
N HIS A 233 26.19 22.74 33.52
CA HIS A 233 25.16 23.73 33.24
C HIS A 233 24.52 23.54 31.86
N SER A 234 23.45 22.76 31.79
CA SER A 234 22.21 23.03 31.02
C SER A 234 21.43 21.75 30.72
N GLU A 235 20.10 21.86 30.74
CA GLU A 235 19.12 20.86 30.31
C GLU A 235 19.24 20.61 28.80
N VAL A 236 20.22 19.82 28.39
CA VAL A 236 20.31 19.38 27.00
C VAL A 236 20.46 17.87 26.98
N ASP A 237 19.62 17.23 26.17
CA ASP A 237 19.65 15.81 25.89
C ASP A 237 20.98 15.47 25.18
N VAL A 238 21.93 15.00 26.00
CA VAL A 238 23.31 14.68 25.63
C VAL A 238 23.34 13.63 24.51
N ASP A 239 22.35 12.72 24.46
CA ASP A 239 22.27 11.67 23.45
C ASP A 239 21.93 12.25 22.08
N GLN A 240 20.97 13.17 21.98
CA GLN A 240 20.68 13.87 20.71
C GLN A 240 21.88 14.68 20.20
N LEU A 241 22.67 15.23 21.12
CA LEU A 241 23.84 16.04 20.80
C LEU A 241 25.02 15.18 20.33
N LEU A 242 25.30 14.07 21.01
CA LEU A 242 26.27 13.06 20.58
C LEU A 242 25.88 12.44 19.24
N HIS A 243 24.58 12.16 19.04
CA HIS A 243 24.09 11.60 17.80
C HIS A 243 24.24 12.58 16.63
N SER A 244 23.93 13.86 16.85
CA SER A 244 24.09 14.93 15.86
C SER A 244 25.56 15.21 15.55
N TYR A 245 26.43 15.18 16.57
CA TYR A 245 27.88 15.38 16.40
C TYR A 245 28.57 14.19 15.70
N THR A 246 28.14 12.96 15.97
CA THR A 246 28.63 11.75 15.28
C THR A 246 28.23 11.76 13.81
N ARG A 247 26.98 12.16 13.49
CA ARG A 247 26.53 12.38 12.11
C ARG A 247 27.29 13.52 11.42
N TYR A 248 27.68 14.57 12.16
CA TYR A 248 28.51 15.68 11.69
C TYR A 248 29.95 15.26 11.32
N ILE A 249 30.62 14.43 12.13
CA ILE A 249 31.96 13.91 11.80
C ILE A 249 31.90 13.01 10.56
N ALA A 250 30.91 12.11 10.50
CA ALA A 250 30.70 11.23 9.35
C ALA A 250 30.48 12.00 8.03
N ALA A 251 29.70 13.09 8.06
CA ALA A 251 29.47 13.96 6.90
C ALA A 251 30.74 14.70 6.45
N GLY A 252 31.61 15.10 7.39
CA GLY A 252 32.89 15.74 7.10
C GLY A 252 33.88 14.81 6.40
N GLU A 253 34.00 13.57 6.90
CA GLU A 253 34.89 12.56 6.29
C GLU A 253 34.38 12.08 4.94
N LEU A 254 33.06 11.90 4.78
CA LEU A 254 32.45 11.56 3.49
C LEU A 254 32.67 12.62 2.41
N LYS A 255 32.69 13.92 2.78
CA LYS A 255 33.01 15.00 1.84
C LYS A 255 34.46 14.93 1.36
N GLU A 256 35.42 14.62 2.22
CA GLU A 256 36.81 14.41 1.80
C GLU A 256 36.97 13.12 0.98
N LEU A 257 36.31 12.04 1.38
CA LEU A 257 36.28 10.77 0.63
C LEU A 257 35.61 10.93 -0.75
N SER A 258 34.58 11.76 -0.88
CA SER A 258 33.92 12.07 -2.17
C SER A 258 34.80 12.80 -3.18
N LYS A 259 35.95 13.35 -2.76
CA LYS A 259 36.96 13.92 -3.66
C LYS A 259 37.89 12.85 -4.22
N ASN A 260 37.89 11.65 -3.64
CA ASN A 260 38.69 10.52 -4.12
C ASN A 260 37.98 9.84 -5.32
N PRO A 261 38.62 9.77 -6.50
CA PRO A 261 38.03 9.16 -7.71
C PRO A 261 37.67 7.68 -7.52
N VAL A 262 38.47 6.93 -6.76
CA VAL A 262 38.24 5.51 -6.49
C VAL A 262 37.00 5.33 -5.60
N PHE A 263 36.78 6.25 -4.66
CA PHE A 263 35.60 6.22 -3.79
C PHE A 263 34.30 6.50 -4.57
N ARG A 264 34.36 7.36 -5.62
CA ARG A 264 33.23 7.63 -6.52
C ARG A 264 32.85 6.42 -7.39
N GLU A 265 33.80 5.57 -7.74
CA GLU A 265 33.53 4.40 -8.59
C GLU A 265 33.12 3.16 -7.79
N THR A 266 33.58 3.02 -6.53
CA THR A 266 33.50 1.74 -5.79
C THR A 266 32.28 1.63 -4.85
N ILE A 267 31.68 2.74 -4.40
CA ILE A 267 30.51 2.74 -3.48
C ILE A 267 29.40 3.65 -4.01
N ILE A 268 28.92 3.37 -5.22
CA ILE A 268 27.59 3.85 -5.65
C ILE A 268 26.58 2.73 -5.33
N ASP A 269 26.36 2.50 -4.03
CA ASP A 269 25.07 1.99 -3.59
C ASP A 269 24.17 3.20 -3.38
N ARG A 270 23.52 3.64 -4.48
CA ARG A 270 22.70 4.87 -4.51
C ARG A 270 21.65 4.89 -3.41
N GLY A 271 21.18 3.73 -2.94
CA GLY A 271 20.24 3.62 -1.83
C GLY A 271 20.77 4.22 -0.53
N LYS A 272 22.05 3.98 -0.20
CA LYS A 272 22.69 4.51 1.03
C LYS A 272 22.89 6.02 0.99
N LEU A 273 23.08 6.58 -0.20
CA LEU A 273 23.18 8.04 -0.40
C LEU A 273 21.85 8.76 -0.18
N PHE A 274 20.73 8.17 -0.62
CA PHE A 274 19.39 8.72 -0.36
C PHE A 274 19.00 8.59 1.11
N GLU A 275 19.24 7.43 1.73
CA GLU A 275 19.00 7.23 3.16
C GLU A 275 19.79 8.23 4.02
N PHE A 276 21.03 8.53 3.62
CA PHE A 276 21.85 9.55 4.26
C PHE A 276 21.32 10.98 4.06
N ALA A 277 20.79 11.30 2.86
CA ALA A 277 20.19 12.60 2.58
C ALA A 277 18.93 12.84 3.42
N ASP A 278 18.10 11.82 3.61
CA ASP A 278 16.91 11.88 4.47
C ASP A 278 17.30 12.10 5.94
N GLN A 279 18.33 11.40 6.42
CA GLN A 279 18.86 11.59 7.77
C GLN A 279 19.45 13.00 7.98
N LEU A 280 20.05 13.61 6.95
CA LEU A 280 20.54 14.99 6.98
C LEU A 280 19.39 16.01 7.05
N ASN A 281 18.30 15.78 6.30
CA ASN A 281 17.12 16.63 6.34
C ASN A 281 16.43 16.57 7.72
N LEU A 282 16.29 15.37 8.29
CA LEU A 282 15.79 15.18 9.66
C LEU A 282 16.64 15.96 10.68
N ALA A 283 17.97 15.87 10.59
CA ALA A 283 18.87 16.60 11.50
C ALA A 283 18.74 18.13 11.33
N LYS A 284 18.54 18.61 10.11
CA LYS A 284 18.30 20.03 9.81
C LYS A 284 17.00 20.51 10.46
N ASP A 285 15.91 19.78 10.29
CA ASP A 285 14.60 20.16 10.82
C ASP A 285 14.61 20.20 12.34
N SER A 286 15.28 19.23 12.98
CA SER A 286 15.51 19.24 14.44
C SER A 286 16.32 20.47 14.90
N TYR A 287 17.34 20.87 14.14
CA TYR A 287 18.14 22.05 14.45
C TYR A 287 17.38 23.37 14.26
N GLU A 288 16.64 23.51 13.15
CA GLU A 288 15.81 24.68 12.87
C GLU A 288 14.72 24.84 13.94
N LYS A 289 14.11 23.73 14.36
CA LYS A 289 13.17 23.69 15.49
C LYS A 289 13.83 24.16 16.79
N ALA A 290 14.99 23.61 17.18
CA ALA A 290 15.69 24.01 18.40
C ALA A 290 16.12 25.49 18.39
N CYS A 291 16.48 26.03 17.21
CA CYS A 291 16.75 27.46 17.06
C CYS A 291 15.48 28.30 17.24
N SER A 292 14.34 27.87 16.68
CA SER A 292 13.06 28.57 16.82
C SER A 292 12.51 28.57 18.26
N GLU A 293 12.87 27.56 19.05
CA GLU A 293 12.50 27.41 20.46
C GLU A 293 13.43 28.22 21.40
N GLY A 294 14.38 28.99 20.85
CA GLY A 294 15.26 29.86 21.65
C GLY A 294 16.33 29.13 22.46
N VAL A 295 16.54 27.84 22.20
CA VAL A 295 17.52 26.98 22.91
C VAL A 295 18.96 27.42 22.67
N TYR A 296 19.22 28.15 21.59
CA TYR A 296 20.54 28.65 21.23
C TYR A 296 20.62 30.18 21.40
N LYS A 297 21.16 30.65 22.53
CA LYS A 297 21.71 32.02 22.61
C LYS A 297 23.13 32.05 22.03
N GLU A 298 23.36 33.08 21.23
CA GLU A 298 24.57 33.41 20.45
C GLU A 298 25.88 32.79 20.99
N SER A 299 26.33 31.71 20.35
CA SER A 299 27.71 31.22 20.46
C SER A 299 28.23 30.93 19.05
N PHE A 300 29.49 30.54 18.90
CA PHE A 300 30.19 30.35 17.62
C PHE A 300 29.66 29.16 16.77
N LEU A 301 28.81 28.32 17.36
CA LEU A 301 28.28 27.08 16.77
C LEU A 301 27.28 27.28 15.61
N PRO A 302 26.30 28.21 15.69
CA PRO A 302 25.32 28.45 14.63
C PRO A 302 25.94 28.94 13.33
N GLN A 303 27.05 29.68 13.35
CA GLN A 303 27.68 30.17 12.12
C GLN A 303 28.41 29.05 11.36
N LYS A 304 29.10 28.14 12.07
CA LYS A 304 29.69 26.92 11.48
C LYS A 304 28.60 25.96 10.99
N LEU A 305 27.53 25.76 11.76
CA LEU A 305 26.37 24.94 11.36
C LEU A 305 25.67 25.51 10.13
N LYS A 306 25.42 26.83 10.08
CA LYS A 306 24.79 27.50 8.93
C LYS A 306 25.64 27.40 7.66
N THR A 307 26.96 27.54 7.80
CA THR A 307 27.92 27.36 6.68
C THR A 307 27.96 25.90 6.19
N ARG A 308 27.82 24.93 7.10
CA ARG A 308 27.88 23.49 6.74
C ARG A 308 26.53 22.98 6.22
N LEU A 309 25.40 23.51 6.72
CA LEU A 309 24.05 23.30 6.18
C LEU A 309 23.94 23.84 4.75
N SER A 310 24.56 24.98 4.44
CA SER A 310 24.62 25.44 3.04
C SER A 310 25.39 24.45 2.17
N GLN A 311 26.51 23.89 2.65
CA GLN A 311 27.29 22.89 1.93
C GLN A 311 26.56 21.55 1.77
N ALA A 312 25.74 21.13 2.75
CA ALA A 312 24.87 19.96 2.64
C ALA A 312 23.77 20.20 1.59
N ARG A 313 23.20 21.41 1.57
CA ARG A 313 22.24 21.84 0.55
C ARG A 313 22.84 21.80 -0.86
N ASP A 314 24.10 22.22 -1.01
CA ASP A 314 24.84 22.11 -2.26
C ASP A 314 25.08 20.65 -2.68
N LEU A 315 25.31 19.75 -1.70
CA LEU A 315 25.48 18.32 -1.97
C LEU A 315 24.16 17.65 -2.38
N THR A 316 23.05 17.94 -1.69
CA THR A 316 21.71 17.45 -2.06
C THR A 316 21.31 17.98 -3.44
N ALA A 317 21.59 19.25 -3.75
CA ALA A 317 21.39 19.81 -5.09
C ALA A 317 22.30 19.14 -6.14
N THR A 318 23.55 18.83 -5.79
CA THR A 318 24.47 18.10 -6.68
C THR A 318 23.99 16.65 -6.93
N ILE A 319 23.46 15.96 -5.91
CA ILE A 319 22.88 14.62 -6.04
C ILE A 319 21.59 14.66 -6.86
N ALA A 320 20.74 15.66 -6.66
CA ALA A 320 19.55 15.89 -7.47
C ALA A 320 19.91 16.18 -8.94
N ASN A 321 20.98 16.93 -9.21
CA ASN A 321 21.50 17.18 -10.55
C ASN A 321 22.20 15.95 -11.19
N ILE A 322 22.57 14.94 -10.38
CA ILE A 322 23.06 13.63 -10.85
C ILE A 322 21.89 12.66 -11.08
N ALA A 323 20.71 12.93 -10.50
CA ALA A 323 19.49 12.24 -10.90
C ALA A 323 19.26 12.50 -12.39
N PRO A 324 18.79 11.49 -13.15
CA PRO A 324 18.77 11.58 -14.59
C PRO A 324 17.65 12.49 -15.07
N GLU A 325 17.85 13.81 -14.97
CA GLU A 325 16.98 14.84 -15.55
C GLU A 325 16.84 14.68 -17.09
N ASN A 326 17.72 13.89 -17.70
CA ASN A 326 17.73 13.59 -19.14
C ASN A 326 16.99 12.30 -19.55
N LEU A 327 16.33 11.58 -18.64
CA LEU A 327 15.56 10.38 -19.01
C LEU A 327 14.08 10.65 -19.29
N ILE A 328 13.56 11.81 -18.87
CA ILE A 328 12.20 12.20 -19.19
C ILE A 328 12.18 12.62 -20.67
N PRO A 329 11.40 11.95 -21.53
CA PRO A 329 11.31 12.35 -22.94
C PRO A 329 10.65 13.73 -23.04
N THR A 330 11.45 14.76 -23.30
CA THR A 330 10.98 16.16 -23.42
C THR A 330 10.71 16.59 -24.87
N GLY A 331 10.67 15.66 -25.83
CA GLY A 331 10.62 16.03 -27.25
C GLY A 331 10.00 15.02 -28.22
N SER A 332 8.88 15.44 -28.80
CA SER A 332 8.27 15.06 -30.09
C SER A 332 7.83 13.60 -30.34
N LYS A 333 6.73 13.52 -31.11
CA LYS A 333 6.01 12.35 -31.62
C LYS A 333 6.95 11.17 -31.92
N PHE A 334 6.54 9.97 -31.48
CA PHE A 334 7.25 8.69 -31.56
C PHE A 334 8.47 8.44 -30.67
N SER A 335 9.29 9.44 -30.40
CA SER A 335 10.53 9.25 -29.63
C SER A 335 10.25 8.66 -28.24
N ASP A 336 9.10 9.02 -27.67
CA ASP A 336 8.79 8.74 -26.28
C ASP A 336 8.32 7.29 -26.10
N LEU A 337 7.41 6.79 -26.96
CA LEU A 337 6.91 5.42 -26.84
C LEU A 337 8.01 4.37 -27.09
N GLU A 338 8.87 4.60 -28.07
CA GLU A 338 9.98 3.69 -28.37
C GLU A 338 10.97 3.59 -27.20
N LYS A 339 11.22 4.71 -26.50
CA LYS A 339 12.03 4.73 -25.27
C LYS A 339 11.36 3.93 -24.15
N LEU A 340 10.05 4.12 -23.93
CA LEU A 340 9.31 3.39 -22.90
C LEU A 340 9.31 1.88 -23.15
N ILE A 341 9.20 1.44 -24.42
CA ILE A 341 9.28 0.00 -24.75
C ILE A 341 10.69 -0.57 -24.47
N CYS A 342 11.75 0.24 -24.54
CA CYS A 342 13.08 -0.20 -24.11
C CYS A 342 13.20 -0.46 -22.61
N TRP A 343 12.31 0.12 -21.79
CA TRP A 343 12.28 -0.09 -20.34
C TRP A 343 11.61 -1.41 -19.96
N LEU A 344 10.72 -1.95 -20.81
CA LEU A 344 10.01 -3.19 -20.54
C LEU A 344 10.96 -4.41 -20.53
N PRO A 345 10.68 -5.46 -19.73
CA PRO A 345 11.44 -6.71 -19.71
C PRO A 345 11.70 -7.32 -21.09
N THR A 346 12.86 -7.95 -21.31
CA THR A 346 13.23 -8.41 -22.69
C THR A 346 12.31 -9.49 -23.24
N ASP A 347 11.65 -10.21 -22.34
CA ASP A 347 10.74 -11.32 -22.55
C ASP A 347 9.26 -10.88 -22.56
N THR A 348 8.96 -9.59 -22.69
CA THR A 348 7.59 -9.12 -22.95
C THR A 348 6.99 -9.80 -24.17
N GLU A 349 5.81 -10.38 -24.02
CA GLU A 349 5.06 -11.06 -25.08
C GLU A 349 3.90 -10.19 -25.58
N VAL A 350 3.28 -9.44 -24.67
CA VAL A 350 2.09 -8.60 -24.94
C VAL A 350 2.39 -7.14 -24.63
N LEU A 351 1.93 -6.25 -25.50
CA LEU A 351 2.02 -4.80 -25.38
C LEU A 351 0.72 -4.16 -25.81
N TYR A 352 0.15 -3.34 -24.95
CA TYR A 352 -0.88 -2.35 -25.24
C TYR A 352 -0.27 -0.97 -25.09
N ALA A 353 -0.45 -0.11 -26.07
CA ALA A 353 0.02 1.26 -26.03
C ALA A 353 -1.10 2.21 -26.38
N ALA A 354 -1.31 3.21 -25.53
CA ALA A 354 -2.22 4.32 -25.72
C ALA A 354 -1.45 5.63 -25.72
N ARG A 355 -1.69 6.47 -26.73
CA ARG A 355 -1.07 7.79 -26.88
C ARG A 355 -2.10 8.88 -26.65
N GLY A 356 -1.81 9.73 -25.69
CA GLY A 356 -2.62 10.85 -25.28
C GLY A 356 -2.55 12.09 -26.17
N PRO A 357 -3.10 13.20 -25.66
CA PRO A 357 -3.76 13.30 -24.36
C PRO A 357 -5.05 12.47 -24.28
N PHE A 358 -5.24 11.71 -23.19
CA PHE A 358 -6.53 11.12 -22.81
C PHE A 358 -6.71 11.23 -21.30
N VAL A 359 -7.95 11.27 -20.83
CA VAL A 359 -8.26 11.45 -19.42
C VAL A 359 -8.45 10.08 -18.76
N SER A 360 -7.87 9.89 -17.57
CA SER A 360 -8.19 8.79 -16.66
C SER A 360 -9.54 9.06 -16.03
N VAL A 361 -10.35 8.05 -15.81
CA VAL A 361 -11.75 8.27 -15.49
C VAL A 361 -12.29 7.07 -14.73
N ASP A 362 -13.30 7.32 -13.89
CA ASP A 362 -13.99 6.26 -13.18
C ASP A 362 -14.75 5.34 -14.15
N ILE A 363 -14.64 4.03 -13.92
CA ILE A 363 -15.37 3.00 -14.65
C ILE A 363 -16.68 2.64 -13.90
N GLU A 364 -16.70 2.80 -12.57
CA GLU A 364 -17.80 2.39 -11.70
C GLU A 364 -18.93 3.43 -11.66
N SER A 365 -18.61 4.74 -11.73
CA SER A 365 -19.63 5.79 -11.87
C SER A 365 -20.04 6.00 -13.34
N SER A 366 -21.15 5.36 -13.73
CA SER A 366 -22.01 5.67 -14.88
C SER A 366 -21.31 6.39 -16.05
N LEU A 367 -20.69 5.63 -16.96
CA LEU A 367 -20.06 6.17 -18.17
C LEU A 367 -21.05 7.06 -18.95
N PRO A 368 -20.79 8.38 -19.11
CA PRO A 368 -21.57 9.21 -20.02
C PRO A 368 -21.55 8.58 -21.42
N GLU A 369 -22.69 8.65 -22.10
CA GLU A 369 -22.97 7.92 -23.34
C GLU A 369 -21.92 8.17 -24.45
N ASP A 370 -21.32 9.37 -24.45
CA ASP A 370 -20.39 9.87 -25.45
C ASP A 370 -18.90 9.54 -25.18
N PHE A 371 -18.56 9.04 -23.98
CA PHE A 371 -17.16 8.84 -23.55
C PHE A 371 -16.58 7.45 -23.88
N ARG A 372 -17.30 6.63 -24.64
CA ARG A 372 -16.99 5.20 -24.85
C ARG A 372 -15.91 4.90 -25.89
N SER A 373 -15.46 5.89 -26.68
CA SER A 373 -14.27 5.75 -27.54
C SER A 373 -12.98 5.57 -26.74
N SER A 374 -12.96 5.95 -25.45
CA SER A 374 -11.80 5.87 -24.54
C SER A 374 -11.66 4.55 -23.77
N VAL A 375 -12.57 3.59 -23.95
CA VAL A 375 -12.67 2.37 -23.11
C VAL A 375 -11.41 1.49 -23.22
N LEU A 376 -10.84 1.36 -24.41
CA LEU A 376 -9.71 0.47 -24.66
C LEU A 376 -8.41 0.92 -23.94
N PRO A 377 -8.00 2.20 -24.03
CA PRO A 377 -6.99 2.74 -23.12
C PRO A 377 -7.37 2.52 -21.66
N ARG A 378 -8.52 3.01 -21.19
CA ARG A 378 -8.97 2.97 -19.78
C ARG A 378 -8.84 1.59 -19.13
N ALA A 379 -9.41 0.61 -19.80
CA ALA A 379 -9.52 -0.73 -19.32
C ALA A 379 -8.11 -1.35 -19.13
N ALA A 380 -7.15 -1.02 -19.99
CA ALA A 380 -5.78 -1.50 -19.85
C ALA A 380 -5.06 -1.04 -18.56
N PHE A 381 -5.57 -0.03 -17.83
CA PHE A 381 -4.85 0.63 -16.72
C PHE A 381 -5.54 0.54 -15.34
N ASP A 382 -6.70 -0.13 -15.19
CA ASP A 382 -7.60 0.07 -14.03
C ASP A 382 -7.35 -0.84 -12.80
N ARG A 383 -6.63 -1.97 -12.94
CA ARG A 383 -6.43 -2.94 -11.84
C ARG A 383 -5.65 -2.42 -10.61
N PRO A 384 -4.60 -1.58 -10.72
CA PRO A 384 -3.73 -1.31 -9.58
C PRO A 384 -4.36 -0.42 -8.49
N PHE A 385 -5.49 0.23 -8.77
CA PHE A 385 -5.86 1.44 -8.04
C PHE A 385 -7.20 1.38 -7.34
N ARG A 386 -7.81 0.23 -7.04
CA ARG A 386 -9.17 0.22 -6.46
C ARG A 386 -9.36 1.17 -5.26
N HIS A 387 -8.34 1.38 -4.44
CA HIS A 387 -8.33 2.33 -3.33
C HIS A 387 -7.85 3.76 -3.66
N ALA A 388 -7.15 3.94 -4.78
CA ALA A 388 -6.57 5.21 -5.20
C ALA A 388 -7.11 5.76 -6.53
N LYS A 389 -8.10 5.06 -7.08
CA LYS A 389 -8.77 5.32 -8.36
C LYS A 389 -9.24 6.77 -8.41
N SER A 390 -9.87 7.23 -7.33
CA SER A 390 -10.37 8.61 -7.19
C SER A 390 -9.30 9.70 -7.39
N PHE A 391 -8.04 9.44 -7.04
CA PHE A 391 -6.98 10.45 -7.15
C PHE A 391 -6.44 10.60 -8.58
N PHE A 392 -6.49 9.53 -9.37
CA PHE A 392 -6.06 9.56 -10.76
C PHE A 392 -7.20 9.89 -11.72
N TRP A 393 -8.46 9.93 -11.26
CA TRP A 393 -9.57 10.33 -12.10
C TRP A 393 -9.50 11.80 -12.50
N GLY A 394 -9.94 12.08 -13.73
CA GLY A 394 -9.86 13.39 -14.36
C GLY A 394 -8.45 13.78 -14.80
N LYS A 395 -7.42 12.99 -14.50
CA LYS A 395 -6.03 13.30 -14.83
C LYS A 395 -5.71 12.97 -16.27
N GLN A 396 -5.03 13.87 -16.95
CA GLN A 396 -4.59 13.72 -18.32
C GLN A 396 -3.33 12.85 -18.37
N ILE A 397 -3.41 11.79 -19.15
CA ILE A 397 -2.34 10.85 -19.44
C ILE A 397 -1.81 11.16 -20.85
N LYS A 398 -0.50 11.38 -20.95
CA LYS A 398 0.23 11.55 -22.21
C LYS A 398 0.50 10.21 -22.89
N VAL A 399 0.89 9.20 -22.14
CA VAL A 399 1.14 7.85 -22.66
C VAL A 399 0.78 6.82 -21.59
N GLY A 400 0.08 5.76 -22.00
CA GLY A 400 -0.13 4.57 -21.18
C GLY A 400 0.44 3.35 -21.91
N ILE A 401 1.19 2.52 -21.20
CA ILE A 401 1.64 1.21 -21.67
C ILE A 401 1.21 0.16 -20.66
N ARG A 402 0.50 -0.87 -21.12
CA ARG A 402 0.34 -2.11 -20.37
C ARG A 402 1.09 -3.19 -21.13
N ALA A 403 1.84 -4.02 -20.44
CA ALA A 403 2.57 -5.10 -21.05
C ALA A 403 2.60 -6.31 -20.12
N GLY A 404 2.94 -7.47 -20.67
CA GLY A 404 2.97 -8.68 -19.88
C GLY A 404 3.61 -9.87 -20.59
N LYS A 405 3.76 -10.94 -19.83
CA LYS A 405 4.33 -12.23 -20.24
C LYS A 405 3.77 -13.36 -19.38
N ASN A 406 4.07 -14.61 -19.73
CA ASN A 406 3.77 -15.80 -18.91
C ASN A 406 2.27 -15.93 -18.57
N TYR A 407 1.40 -15.70 -19.56
CA TYR A 407 -0.04 -15.88 -19.38
C TYR A 407 -0.39 -17.34 -19.11
N ARG A 408 -1.23 -17.59 -18.10
CA ARG A 408 -1.59 -18.92 -17.59
C ARG A 408 -3.08 -19.17 -17.74
N ASN A 409 -3.48 -20.45 -17.75
CA ASN A 409 -4.91 -20.79 -17.72
C ASN A 409 -5.55 -20.16 -16.46
N PRO A 410 -6.73 -19.54 -16.56
CA PRO A 410 -7.44 -19.05 -15.39
C PRO A 410 -7.85 -20.24 -14.49
N THR A 411 -7.83 -20.01 -13.18
CA THR A 411 -8.29 -20.95 -12.14
C THR A 411 -9.82 -20.91 -11.97
N GLY A 412 -10.50 -19.91 -12.57
CA GLY A 412 -11.95 -19.73 -12.55
C GLY A 412 -12.50 -19.13 -13.84
N LEU A 413 -13.59 -18.36 -13.73
CA LEU A 413 -14.20 -17.63 -14.86
C LEU A 413 -13.42 -16.36 -15.25
N GLY A 414 -12.32 -16.09 -14.55
CA GLY A 414 -11.47 -14.93 -14.77
C GLY A 414 -10.63 -14.94 -16.04
N GLY A 415 -9.90 -13.84 -16.20
CA GLY A 415 -8.87 -13.70 -17.22
C GLY A 415 -7.66 -14.58 -16.96
N SER A 416 -6.93 -14.93 -18.02
CA SER A 416 -5.64 -15.61 -17.91
C SER A 416 -4.67 -14.79 -17.05
N PRO A 417 -4.30 -15.24 -15.84
CA PRO A 417 -3.36 -14.49 -15.03
C PRO A 417 -1.99 -14.48 -15.72
N GLY A 418 -1.35 -13.32 -15.75
CA GLY A 418 -0.04 -13.11 -16.35
C GLY A 418 0.85 -12.22 -15.49
N ASP A 419 2.14 -12.19 -15.84
CA ASP A 419 3.11 -11.29 -15.22
C ASP A 419 2.98 -9.93 -15.92
N GLU A 420 2.04 -9.12 -15.42
CA GLU A 420 1.67 -7.84 -16.01
C GLU A 420 2.37 -6.66 -15.35
N TYR A 421 2.66 -5.64 -16.15
CA TYR A 421 3.21 -4.36 -15.72
C TYR A 421 2.72 -3.21 -16.59
N THR A 422 2.71 -2.04 -16.00
CA THR A 422 2.07 -0.85 -16.53
C THR A 422 2.94 0.37 -16.31
N ILE A 423 3.03 1.22 -17.34
CA ILE A 423 3.70 2.52 -17.31
C ILE A 423 2.67 3.58 -17.67
N THR A 424 2.40 4.50 -16.74
CA THR A 424 1.50 5.63 -16.97
C THR A 424 2.30 6.92 -16.87
N VAL A 425 2.29 7.71 -17.95
CA VAL A 425 2.96 9.01 -18.05
C VAL A 425 1.90 10.10 -18.06
N PHE A 426 1.85 10.91 -17.00
CA PHE A 426 0.92 12.02 -16.83
C PHE A 426 1.32 13.24 -17.66
N SER A 427 0.36 14.13 -17.95
CA SER A 427 0.64 15.44 -18.55
C SER A 427 1.42 16.33 -17.59
N ASP A 428 2.01 17.42 -18.10
CA ASP A 428 2.83 18.30 -17.25
C ASP A 428 1.97 19.00 -16.18
N GLU A 429 0.72 19.30 -16.52
CA GLU A 429 -0.28 19.92 -15.66
C GLU A 429 -0.73 18.99 -14.51
N ASP A 430 -0.69 17.67 -14.73
CA ASP A 430 -1.16 16.68 -13.77
C ASP A 430 -0.04 15.95 -13.00
N LYS A 431 1.25 16.27 -13.24
CA LYS A 431 2.37 15.67 -12.51
C LYS A 431 2.27 15.84 -10.99
N LEU A 432 1.99 17.06 -10.54
CA LEU A 432 1.82 17.37 -9.12
C LEU A 432 0.64 16.62 -8.49
N ALA A 433 -0.45 16.45 -9.26
CA ALA A 433 -1.60 15.70 -8.78
C ALA A 433 -1.28 14.20 -8.66
N ALA A 434 -0.54 13.63 -9.61
CA ALA A 434 -0.06 12.26 -9.53
C ALA A 434 0.90 12.05 -8.34
N GLN A 435 1.74 13.03 -8.02
CA GLN A 435 2.61 12.99 -6.83
C GLN A 435 1.81 13.00 -5.52
N ARG A 436 0.78 13.84 -5.42
CA ARG A 436 -0.13 13.83 -4.25
C ARG A 436 -0.89 12.52 -4.13
N ALA A 437 -1.33 11.95 -5.26
CA ALA A 437 -1.96 10.64 -5.28
C ALA A 437 -1.01 9.56 -4.74
N TRP A 438 0.26 9.61 -5.13
CA TRP A 438 1.30 8.72 -4.61
C TRP A 438 1.47 8.81 -3.09
N GLU A 439 1.52 10.01 -2.51
CA GLU A 439 1.64 10.20 -1.05
C GLU A 439 0.47 9.56 -0.28
N LEU A 440 -0.72 9.54 -0.88
CA LEU A 440 -1.90 8.92 -0.28
C LEU A 440 -1.85 7.40 -0.42
N ILE A 441 -1.51 6.92 -1.62
CA ILE A 441 -1.30 5.50 -1.90
C ILE A 441 -0.28 4.89 -0.94
N ALA A 442 0.83 5.59 -0.69
CA ALA A 442 1.88 5.16 0.23
C ALA A 442 1.39 4.88 1.65
N LYS A 443 0.32 5.55 2.12
CA LYS A 443 -0.23 5.32 3.46
C LYS A 443 -0.95 3.98 3.58
N ASP A 444 -1.51 3.49 2.49
CA ASP A 444 -2.29 2.25 2.45
C ASP A 444 -1.42 1.03 2.08
N ALA A 445 -0.12 1.24 1.80
CA ALA A 445 0.78 0.16 1.42
C ALA A 445 1.03 -0.80 2.59
N GLN A 446 0.85 -2.09 2.36
CA GLN A 446 1.12 -3.13 3.36
C GLN A 446 2.61 -3.25 3.65
N ARG A 447 3.46 -3.05 2.63
CA ARG A 447 4.93 -3.06 2.75
C ARG A 447 5.55 -2.06 1.79
N TYR A 448 6.77 -1.65 2.09
CA TYR A 448 7.61 -0.92 1.16
C TYR A 448 9.02 -1.52 1.12
N SER A 449 9.72 -1.29 0.02
CA SER A 449 11.14 -1.61 -0.12
C SER A 449 11.82 -0.54 -0.97
N LEU A 450 13.13 -0.37 -0.81
CA LEU A 450 13.91 0.57 -1.60
C LEU A 450 14.71 -0.18 -2.66
N TRP A 451 14.62 0.25 -3.92
CA TRP A 451 15.41 -0.28 -5.01
C TRP A 451 16.13 0.84 -5.76
N LYS A 452 17.46 0.89 -5.66
CA LYS A 452 18.29 1.93 -6.29
C LYS A 452 17.83 3.37 -5.99
N GLY A 453 17.33 3.60 -4.78
CA GLY A 453 16.80 4.90 -4.34
C GLY A 453 15.33 5.15 -4.70
N VAL A 454 14.67 4.23 -5.40
CA VAL A 454 13.22 4.32 -5.70
C VAL A 454 12.44 3.50 -4.68
N GLN A 455 11.46 4.11 -4.03
CA GLN A 455 10.55 3.41 -3.12
C GLN A 455 9.54 2.59 -3.93
N ILE A 456 9.46 1.29 -3.63
CA ILE A 456 8.49 0.35 -4.18
C ILE A 456 7.52 -0.02 -3.07
N LEU A 457 6.25 0.27 -3.28
CA LEU A 457 5.14 -0.11 -2.40
C LEU A 457 4.60 -1.47 -2.85
N GLU A 458 4.26 -2.32 -1.90
CA GLU A 458 3.71 -3.65 -2.14
C GLU A 458 2.30 -3.74 -1.54
N TYR A 459 1.36 -4.16 -2.38
CA TYR A 459 -0.03 -4.40 -2.03
C TYR A 459 -0.37 -5.87 -2.17
N HIS A 460 -1.13 -6.38 -1.21
CA HIS A 460 -1.71 -7.71 -1.23
C HIS A 460 -3.22 -7.57 -1.42
N PHE A 461 -3.76 -8.30 -2.39
CA PHE A 461 -5.19 -8.30 -2.67
C PHE A 461 -5.61 -9.67 -3.15
N GLU A 462 -6.87 -10.01 -2.90
CA GLU A 462 -7.50 -11.21 -3.44
C GLU A 462 -8.17 -10.82 -4.76
N ALA A 463 -7.76 -11.46 -5.85
CA ALA A 463 -8.40 -11.32 -7.15
C ALA A 463 -9.05 -12.66 -7.48
N GLU A 464 -10.39 -12.68 -7.46
CA GLU A 464 -11.15 -13.92 -7.49
C GLU A 464 -10.72 -14.82 -6.31
N ASP A 465 -10.18 -16.01 -6.58
CA ASP A 465 -9.70 -16.95 -5.57
C ASP A 465 -8.17 -16.95 -5.41
N ASP A 466 -7.47 -16.07 -6.14
CA ASP A 466 -6.01 -16.02 -6.17
C ASP A 466 -5.45 -14.85 -5.34
N ALA A 467 -4.59 -15.18 -4.37
CA ALA A 467 -3.79 -14.20 -3.65
C ALA A 467 -2.81 -13.53 -4.62
N SER A 468 -3.06 -12.26 -4.90
CA SER A 468 -2.30 -11.46 -5.86
C SER A 468 -1.47 -10.39 -5.15
N ARG A 469 -0.35 -10.01 -5.79
CA ARG A 469 0.50 -8.93 -5.35
C ARG A 469 0.60 -7.87 -6.41
N LEU A 470 0.70 -6.63 -5.98
CA LEU A 470 0.90 -5.48 -6.84
C LEU A 470 2.03 -4.64 -6.26
N TYR A 471 2.99 -4.31 -7.10
CA TYR A 471 4.11 -3.46 -6.79
C TYR A 471 3.92 -2.13 -7.50
N VAL A 472 4.03 -1.02 -6.79
CA VAL A 472 3.78 0.33 -7.31
C VAL A 472 4.98 1.22 -6.98
N CYS A 473 5.47 2.00 -7.95
CA CYS A 473 6.47 3.03 -7.69
C CYS A 473 6.33 4.24 -8.61
N VAL A 474 6.84 5.38 -8.15
CA VAL A 474 7.02 6.60 -8.95
C VAL A 474 8.52 6.80 -9.16
N PRO A 475 9.12 6.28 -10.25
CA PRO A 475 10.56 6.39 -10.48
C PRO A 475 11.03 7.82 -10.76
N THR A 476 10.14 8.66 -11.28
CA THR A 476 10.38 10.06 -11.59
C THR A 476 9.05 10.79 -11.61
N GLU A 477 9.08 12.11 -11.46
CA GLU A 477 7.88 12.95 -11.46
C GLU A 477 6.99 12.70 -12.69
N GLY A 478 5.71 12.45 -12.46
CA GLY A 478 4.72 12.22 -13.52
C GLY A 478 4.77 10.84 -14.18
N ILE A 479 5.59 9.89 -13.70
CA ILE A 479 5.59 8.50 -14.18
C ILE A 479 5.18 7.58 -13.04
N LEU A 480 4.14 6.80 -13.27
CA LEU A 480 3.68 5.76 -12.36
C LEU A 480 3.91 4.39 -12.98
N LEU A 481 4.61 3.53 -12.25
CA LEU A 481 4.87 2.15 -12.63
C LEU A 481 4.10 1.21 -11.72
N THR A 482 3.52 0.17 -12.30
CA THR A 482 2.94 -0.94 -11.54
C THR A 482 3.37 -2.28 -12.11
N ALA A 483 3.52 -3.31 -11.29
CA ALA A 483 3.77 -4.67 -11.74
C ALA A 483 3.14 -5.69 -10.80
N THR A 484 2.81 -6.87 -11.31
CA THR A 484 2.31 -8.01 -10.51
C THR A 484 3.44 -8.82 -9.87
N ARG A 485 4.69 -8.62 -10.31
CA ARG A 485 5.89 -9.24 -9.72
C ARG A 485 6.96 -8.21 -9.41
N LYS A 486 7.63 -8.41 -8.27
CA LYS A 486 8.71 -7.55 -7.80
C LYS A 486 9.91 -7.53 -8.78
N SER A 487 10.28 -8.68 -9.32
CA SER A 487 11.39 -8.80 -10.27
C SER A 487 11.17 -7.98 -11.54
N ASP A 488 9.94 -7.89 -12.04
CA ASP A 488 9.65 -7.17 -13.26
C ASP A 488 9.74 -5.65 -13.06
N ILE A 489 9.25 -5.12 -11.92
CA ILE A 489 9.41 -3.69 -11.61
C ILE A 489 10.88 -3.33 -11.35
N GLU A 490 11.65 -4.20 -10.69
CA GLU A 490 13.10 -4.02 -10.47
C GLU A 490 13.90 -4.04 -11.78
N GLU A 491 13.52 -4.90 -12.74
CA GLU A 491 14.08 -4.91 -14.09
C GLU A 491 13.76 -3.61 -14.82
N ILE A 492 12.50 -3.17 -14.83
CA ILE A 492 12.07 -1.92 -15.46
C ILE A 492 12.86 -0.73 -14.90
N LEU A 493 12.99 -0.63 -13.57
CA LEU A 493 13.78 0.42 -12.91
C LEU A 493 15.27 0.34 -13.27
N THR A 494 15.81 -0.87 -13.38
CA THR A 494 17.21 -1.07 -13.81
C THR A 494 17.42 -0.60 -15.25
N ARG A 495 16.47 -0.87 -16.13
CA ARG A 495 16.50 -0.48 -17.55
C ARG A 495 16.21 0.99 -17.76
N LEU A 496 15.41 1.60 -16.92
CA LEU A 496 15.27 3.04 -16.86
C LEU A 496 16.63 3.69 -16.55
N ALA A 497 17.32 3.19 -15.52
CA ALA A 497 18.61 3.75 -15.10
C ALA A 497 19.80 3.45 -16.04
N SER A 498 19.66 2.51 -16.97
CA SER A 498 20.76 2.06 -17.84
C SER A 498 20.42 2.22 -19.32
N LYS A 499 21.40 2.57 -20.15
CA LYS A 499 21.23 2.64 -21.62
C LYS A 499 21.29 1.23 -22.25
N GLN A 500 20.53 0.27 -21.70
CA GLN A 500 20.58 -1.13 -22.16
C GLN A 500 20.16 -1.30 -23.62
N SER A 501 20.80 -2.26 -24.30
CA SER A 501 20.72 -2.44 -25.76
C SER A 501 19.58 -3.36 -26.22
N LYS A 502 19.19 -4.37 -25.45
CA LYS A 502 18.18 -5.34 -25.87
C LYS A 502 16.79 -4.90 -25.44
N ARG A 503 16.02 -4.31 -26.35
CA ARG A 503 14.63 -3.90 -26.14
C ARG A 503 13.67 -5.10 -26.09
N ALA A 504 12.60 -4.99 -25.30
CA ALA A 504 11.40 -5.82 -25.43
C ALA A 504 10.80 -5.75 -26.85
N LEU A 505 10.20 -6.84 -27.33
CA LEU A 505 9.54 -6.89 -28.64
C LEU A 505 10.42 -6.31 -29.76
N SER A 506 11.48 -7.04 -30.12
CA SER A 506 12.51 -6.62 -31.08
C SER A 506 11.93 -5.93 -32.33
N ARG A 507 12.59 -4.88 -32.82
CA ARG A 507 12.19 -4.19 -34.07
C ARG A 507 12.17 -5.10 -35.29
N ALA A 508 12.87 -6.24 -35.22
CA ALA A 508 12.90 -7.25 -36.27
C ALA A 508 11.66 -8.16 -36.27
N LEU A 509 10.76 -8.05 -35.29
CA LEU A 509 9.52 -8.83 -35.26
C LEU A 509 8.65 -8.51 -36.50
N PRO A 510 8.15 -9.52 -37.23
CA PRO A 510 7.36 -9.32 -38.45
C PRO A 510 6.06 -8.56 -38.21
N GLU A 511 5.52 -8.60 -36.98
CA GLU A 511 4.37 -7.87 -36.48
C GLU A 511 4.45 -6.36 -36.77
N TRP A 512 5.62 -5.76 -36.54
CA TRP A 512 5.79 -4.31 -36.66
C TRP A 512 5.54 -3.78 -38.06
N LYS A 513 5.66 -4.62 -39.11
CA LYS A 513 5.38 -4.25 -40.49
C LYS A 513 3.90 -3.95 -40.73
N TYR A 514 3.02 -4.55 -39.93
CA TYR A 514 1.56 -4.49 -40.14
C TYR A 514 0.86 -3.59 -39.11
N LEU A 515 1.58 -3.16 -38.08
CA LEU A 515 1.07 -2.28 -37.06
C LEU A 515 1.25 -0.81 -37.48
N ASP A 516 0.15 -0.07 -37.52
CA ASP A 516 0.22 1.38 -37.58
C ASP A 516 0.66 1.92 -36.21
N ARG A 517 1.96 2.17 -36.09
CA ARG A 517 2.55 2.68 -34.86
C ARG A 517 2.12 4.12 -34.58
N ASP A 518 1.57 4.86 -35.55
CA ASP A 518 1.08 6.23 -35.37
C ASP A 518 -0.30 6.26 -34.71
N SER A 519 -0.98 5.11 -34.67
CA SER A 519 -2.28 4.97 -34.05
C SER A 519 -2.28 5.44 -32.58
N LYS A 520 -3.40 6.06 -32.19
CA LYS A 520 -3.63 6.51 -30.82
C LYS A 520 -3.75 5.34 -29.84
N PHE A 521 -4.16 4.17 -30.32
CA PHE A 521 -4.20 2.96 -29.51
C PHE A 521 -3.85 1.76 -30.37
N PHE A 522 -2.92 0.94 -29.88
CA PHE A 522 -2.63 -0.34 -30.49
C PHE A 522 -2.30 -1.40 -29.44
N ALA A 523 -2.44 -2.65 -29.83
CA ALA A 523 -1.97 -3.81 -29.10
C ALA A 523 -1.19 -4.74 -30.02
N LEU A 524 -0.15 -5.36 -29.49
CA LEU A 524 0.69 -6.35 -30.13
C LEU A 524 0.90 -7.50 -29.16
N ARG A 525 0.71 -8.74 -29.64
CA ARG A 525 1.16 -9.95 -28.95
C ARG A 525 2.02 -10.75 -29.91
N HIS A 526 3.18 -11.17 -29.42
CA HIS A 526 4.07 -12.11 -30.06
C HIS A 526 4.00 -13.45 -29.33
N TYR A 527 3.70 -14.53 -30.05
CA TYR A 527 3.71 -15.86 -29.46
C TYR A 527 5.12 -16.43 -29.54
N ASN A 528 5.71 -16.74 -28.38
CA ASN A 528 7.00 -17.41 -28.34
C ASN A 528 6.84 -18.85 -28.85
N PRO A 529 7.50 -19.25 -29.96
CA PRO A 529 7.33 -20.59 -30.53
C PRO A 529 7.70 -21.74 -29.58
N LEU A 530 8.53 -21.47 -28.56
CA LEU A 530 8.97 -22.48 -27.59
C LEU A 530 7.93 -22.71 -26.50
N THR A 531 7.08 -21.73 -26.19
CA THR A 531 6.12 -21.77 -25.08
C THR A 531 4.67 -21.64 -25.54
N SER A 532 4.42 -21.41 -26.83
CA SER A 532 3.07 -21.20 -27.38
C SER A 532 2.13 -22.38 -27.17
N MET A 533 2.62 -23.61 -26.97
CA MET A 533 1.79 -24.77 -26.63
C MET A 533 1.28 -24.75 -25.18
N LEU A 534 1.92 -23.98 -24.30
CA LEU A 534 1.54 -23.84 -22.88
C LEU A 534 0.70 -22.59 -22.62
N ASP A 535 0.73 -21.65 -23.56
CA ASP A 535 -0.01 -20.40 -23.50
C ASP A 535 -1.50 -20.63 -23.80
N PRO A 536 -2.41 -20.33 -22.85
CA PRO A 536 -3.86 -20.53 -23.01
C PRO A 536 -4.49 -19.74 -24.15
N THR A 537 -3.84 -18.66 -24.57
CA THR A 537 -4.35 -17.70 -25.55
C THR A 537 -3.71 -17.89 -26.92
N SER A 538 -2.79 -18.84 -26.99
CA SER A 538 -2.11 -19.23 -28.20
C SER A 538 -3.05 -20.05 -29.10
N PRO A 539 -3.09 -19.73 -30.41
CA PRO A 539 -3.81 -20.53 -31.41
C PRO A 539 -3.41 -22.01 -31.40
N GLU A 540 -2.13 -22.30 -31.17
CA GLU A 540 -1.58 -23.65 -31.13
C GLU A 540 -2.28 -24.56 -30.12
N LEU A 541 -2.47 -24.08 -28.88
CA LEU A 541 -3.15 -24.85 -27.84
C LEU A 541 -4.63 -25.05 -28.19
N THR A 542 -5.29 -23.99 -28.64
CA THR A 542 -6.73 -24.02 -28.99
C THR A 542 -7.01 -25.04 -30.08
N MET A 543 -6.18 -25.05 -31.12
CA MET A 543 -6.33 -25.98 -32.25
C MET A 543 -5.99 -27.41 -31.89
N THR A 544 -4.95 -27.62 -31.08
CA THR A 544 -4.61 -28.95 -30.59
C THR A 544 -5.77 -29.55 -29.77
N ARG A 545 -6.41 -28.74 -28.90
CA ARG A 545 -7.57 -29.16 -28.11
C ARG A 545 -8.81 -29.48 -28.95
N SER A 546 -8.97 -28.85 -30.12
CA SER A 546 -10.05 -29.18 -31.05
C SER A 546 -9.73 -30.38 -31.96
N GLY A 547 -8.63 -31.11 -31.72
CA GLY A 547 -8.22 -32.26 -32.52
C GLY A 547 -7.56 -31.90 -33.85
N TYR A 548 -7.18 -30.65 -34.06
CA TYR A 548 -6.42 -30.25 -35.25
C TYR A 548 -4.97 -30.68 -35.08
N LEU A 549 -4.52 -31.61 -35.94
CA LEU A 549 -3.17 -32.17 -35.91
C LEU A 549 -2.15 -31.38 -36.77
N GLY A 550 -2.61 -30.36 -37.51
CA GLY A 550 -1.74 -29.55 -38.35
C GLY A 550 -0.93 -28.52 -37.55
N LYS A 551 0.16 -28.04 -38.15
CA LYS A 551 0.93 -26.92 -37.59
C LYS A 551 0.13 -25.62 -37.72
N VAL A 552 0.03 -24.87 -36.63
CA VAL A 552 -0.76 -23.61 -36.62
C VAL A 552 0.07 -22.42 -37.09
N ASP A 553 1.40 -22.43 -36.87
CA ASP A 553 2.34 -21.40 -37.29
C ASP A 553 1.86 -19.97 -36.95
N ALA A 554 1.27 -19.79 -35.77
CA ALA A 554 0.90 -18.48 -35.29
C ALA A 554 2.14 -17.72 -34.83
N VAL A 555 2.28 -16.52 -35.37
CA VAL A 555 3.40 -15.62 -35.06
C VAL A 555 2.96 -14.60 -34.02
N GLY A 556 1.78 -14.00 -34.21
CA GLY A 556 1.26 -12.98 -33.32
C GLY A 556 -0.11 -12.43 -33.73
N VAL A 557 -0.65 -11.58 -32.87
CA VAL A 557 -1.89 -10.84 -33.10
C VAL A 557 -1.65 -9.34 -32.88
N LEU A 558 -2.29 -8.53 -33.73
CA LEU A 558 -2.22 -7.09 -33.71
C LEU A 558 -3.62 -6.52 -33.64
N PHE A 559 -3.75 -5.41 -32.94
CA PHE A 559 -4.96 -4.62 -32.93
C PHE A 559 -4.59 -3.14 -32.97
N GLN A 560 -5.33 -2.35 -33.71
CA GLN A 560 -5.19 -0.90 -33.72
C GLN A 560 -6.57 -0.25 -33.83
N HIS A 561 -6.76 0.86 -33.13
CA HIS A 561 -8.01 1.59 -33.09
C HIS A 561 -7.82 3.03 -33.59
N SER A 562 -8.57 3.39 -34.62
CA SER A 562 -8.68 4.76 -35.11
C SER A 562 -9.83 5.44 -34.39
N MET A 563 -9.51 6.35 -33.47
CA MET A 563 -10.49 7.12 -32.70
C MET A 563 -11.30 8.07 -33.60
N GLN A 564 -10.72 8.56 -34.71
CA GLN A 564 -11.41 9.49 -35.62
C GLN A 564 -12.53 8.80 -36.39
N SER A 565 -12.31 7.55 -36.81
CA SER A 565 -13.27 6.77 -37.59
C SER A 565 -14.04 5.75 -36.77
N ASN A 566 -13.79 5.68 -35.46
CA ASN A 566 -14.35 4.66 -34.57
C ASN A 566 -14.24 3.24 -35.18
N SER A 567 -13.06 2.95 -35.73
CA SER A 567 -12.82 1.68 -36.44
C SER A 567 -11.59 0.98 -35.90
N GLY A 568 -11.72 -0.33 -35.72
CA GLY A 568 -10.65 -1.22 -35.32
C GLY A 568 -10.12 -2.01 -36.51
N ARG A 569 -8.84 -2.38 -36.45
CA ARG A 569 -8.25 -3.39 -37.32
C ARG A 569 -7.57 -4.45 -36.47
N ALA A 570 -8.07 -5.67 -36.52
CA ALA A 570 -7.42 -6.84 -35.95
C ALA A 570 -6.65 -7.58 -37.06
N THR A 571 -5.41 -7.99 -36.79
CA THR A 571 -4.58 -8.75 -37.73
C THR A 571 -3.98 -9.95 -37.03
N TYR A 572 -4.26 -11.14 -37.56
CA TYR A 572 -3.68 -12.41 -37.08
C TYR A 572 -2.63 -12.88 -38.09
N LEU A 573 -1.40 -13.09 -37.62
CA LEU A 573 -0.29 -13.58 -38.43
C LEU A 573 -0.18 -15.10 -38.23
N THR A 574 -0.75 -15.85 -39.16
CA THR A 574 -0.83 -17.32 -39.11
C THR A 574 -1.17 -17.84 -40.49
N SER A 575 -0.56 -18.95 -40.90
CA SER A 575 -0.93 -19.69 -42.12
C SER A 575 -2.02 -20.74 -41.91
N CYS A 576 -2.49 -20.94 -40.66
CA CYS A 576 -3.50 -21.93 -40.36
C CYS A 576 -4.90 -21.46 -40.78
N ARG A 577 -5.40 -22.00 -41.90
CA ARG A 577 -6.72 -21.64 -42.42
C ARG A 577 -7.85 -21.97 -41.44
N ALA A 578 -7.78 -23.12 -40.79
CA ALA A 578 -8.79 -23.55 -39.81
C ALA A 578 -8.92 -22.54 -38.65
N PHE A 579 -7.77 -22.06 -38.14
CA PHE A 579 -7.76 -21.03 -37.11
C PHE A 579 -8.29 -19.69 -37.63
N GLN A 580 -7.91 -19.27 -38.84
CA GLN A 580 -8.45 -18.04 -39.45
C GLN A 580 -9.99 -18.10 -39.55
N ASP A 581 -10.54 -19.22 -40.02
CA ASP A 581 -11.99 -19.42 -40.13
C ASP A 581 -12.67 -19.46 -38.75
N GLN A 582 -12.02 -20.03 -37.72
CA GLN A 582 -12.51 -19.99 -36.35
C GLN A 582 -12.54 -18.56 -35.80
N MET A 583 -11.50 -17.76 -36.04
CA MET A 583 -11.46 -16.37 -35.60
C MET A 583 -12.56 -15.54 -36.27
N ILE A 584 -12.78 -15.71 -37.58
CA ILE A 584 -13.90 -15.03 -38.26
C ILE A 584 -15.23 -15.36 -37.58
N LYS A 585 -15.46 -16.63 -37.23
CA LYS A 585 -16.67 -17.06 -36.52
C LYS A 585 -16.77 -16.47 -35.11
N LEU A 586 -15.68 -16.49 -34.35
CA LEU A 586 -15.63 -15.95 -32.98
C LEU A 586 -15.91 -14.45 -32.97
N TRP A 587 -15.19 -13.68 -33.80
CA TRP A 587 -15.44 -12.25 -33.96
C TRP A 587 -16.86 -11.98 -34.46
N GLY A 588 -17.41 -12.81 -35.34
CA GLY A 588 -18.78 -12.64 -35.83
C GLY A 588 -19.83 -12.87 -34.74
N ALA A 589 -19.66 -13.91 -33.93
CA ALA A 589 -20.58 -14.26 -32.84
C ALA A 589 -20.52 -13.27 -31.68
N SER A 590 -19.32 -12.81 -31.28
CA SER A 590 -19.14 -11.96 -30.11
C SER A 590 -19.63 -10.52 -30.29
N ILE A 591 -19.78 -10.04 -31.53
CA ILE A 591 -20.09 -8.62 -31.78
C ILE A 591 -21.47 -8.38 -32.41
N SER A 592 -22.25 -9.43 -32.68
CA SER A 592 -23.63 -9.29 -33.19
C SER A 592 -24.57 -10.37 -32.64
N PRO A 593 -24.88 -10.37 -31.34
CA PRO A 593 -25.83 -11.33 -30.78
C PRO A 593 -27.25 -11.15 -31.37
N ASN A 594 -27.60 -9.93 -31.77
CA ASN A 594 -28.84 -9.63 -32.48
C ASN A 594 -28.58 -9.58 -33.98
N LYS A 595 -29.24 -10.47 -34.73
CA LYS A 595 -29.04 -10.75 -36.15
C LYS A 595 -29.37 -9.52 -37.02
N GLY A 596 -28.37 -8.79 -37.50
CA GLY A 596 -28.59 -7.79 -38.56
C GLY A 596 -27.40 -6.87 -38.83
N ASP A 597 -26.93 -6.16 -37.82
CA ASP A 597 -25.92 -5.12 -37.98
C ASP A 597 -24.55 -5.62 -37.50
N GLY A 598 -23.93 -6.47 -38.32
CA GLY A 598 -22.63 -7.07 -38.00
C GLY A 598 -21.53 -6.01 -37.82
N ALA A 599 -20.84 -6.06 -36.67
CA ALA A 599 -19.70 -5.17 -36.40
C ALA A 599 -18.45 -5.46 -37.23
N ILE A 600 -18.34 -6.65 -37.80
CA ILE A 600 -17.31 -6.95 -38.79
C ILE A 600 -17.73 -6.28 -40.09
N MET A 601 -17.07 -5.17 -40.41
CA MET A 601 -17.28 -4.49 -41.69
C MET A 601 -16.71 -5.32 -42.85
N ASN A 602 -15.55 -5.96 -42.63
CA ASN A 602 -14.89 -6.78 -43.63
C ASN A 602 -13.90 -7.74 -42.98
N SER A 603 -13.70 -8.93 -43.58
CA SER A 603 -12.59 -9.82 -43.25
C SER A 603 -11.90 -10.27 -44.54
N LYS A 604 -10.57 -10.28 -44.54
CA LYS A 604 -9.77 -10.64 -45.71
C LYS A 604 -8.60 -11.50 -45.29
N VAL A 605 -8.47 -12.67 -45.92
CA VAL A 605 -7.26 -13.48 -45.85
C VAL A 605 -6.29 -13.01 -46.93
N VAL A 606 -5.10 -12.57 -46.54
CA VAL A 606 -4.08 -12.03 -47.44
C VAL A 606 -2.96 -13.04 -47.62
N ALA A 607 -2.77 -13.48 -48.87
CA ALA A 607 -1.74 -14.44 -49.27
C ALA A 607 -1.71 -15.74 -48.43
N GLY A 608 -2.84 -16.14 -47.85
CA GLY A 608 -2.98 -17.34 -47.00
C GLY A 608 -2.27 -17.28 -45.64
N LYS A 609 -1.45 -16.25 -45.37
CA LYS A 609 -0.58 -16.17 -44.17
C LYS A 609 -1.06 -15.16 -43.12
N ARG A 610 -2.12 -14.44 -43.42
CA ARG A 610 -2.60 -13.33 -42.60
C ARG A 610 -4.10 -13.18 -42.74
N LEU A 611 -4.79 -13.06 -41.60
CA LEU A 611 -6.19 -12.64 -41.55
C LEU A 611 -6.24 -11.19 -41.08
N GLU A 612 -6.85 -10.32 -41.87
CA GLU A 612 -7.15 -8.93 -41.51
C GLU A 612 -8.67 -8.78 -41.33
N MET A 613 -9.08 -8.17 -40.23
CA MET A 613 -10.49 -7.87 -39.93
C MET A 613 -10.65 -6.39 -39.66
N SER A 614 -11.57 -5.77 -40.38
CA SER A 614 -12.01 -4.39 -40.16
C SER A 614 -13.27 -4.39 -39.32
N LEU A 615 -13.23 -3.67 -38.22
CA LEU A 615 -14.25 -3.68 -37.17
C LEU A 615 -14.82 -2.28 -37.02
N LYS A 616 -16.14 -2.15 -36.95
CA LYS A 616 -16.78 -0.93 -36.50
C LYS A 616 -16.86 -0.98 -34.97
N ILE A 617 -16.30 0.02 -34.30
CA ILE A 617 -16.26 0.10 -32.85
C ILE A 617 -17.20 1.23 -32.42
N ASP A 618 -18.43 0.86 -32.11
CA ASP A 618 -19.44 1.75 -31.58
C ASP A 618 -19.92 1.27 -30.20
N LYS A 619 -20.93 1.95 -29.67
CA LYS A 619 -21.47 1.69 -28.34
C LYS A 619 -21.91 0.23 -28.14
N GLN A 620 -22.44 -0.41 -29.17
CA GLN A 620 -22.97 -1.76 -29.09
C GLN A 620 -21.86 -2.80 -29.28
N THR A 621 -20.85 -2.46 -30.06
CA THR A 621 -19.81 -3.41 -30.49
C THR A 621 -18.55 -3.36 -29.62
N ALA A 622 -18.31 -2.26 -28.90
CA ALA A 622 -17.11 -2.08 -28.09
C ALA A 622 -16.89 -3.19 -27.04
N GLY A 623 -17.95 -3.63 -26.35
CA GLY A 623 -17.86 -4.71 -25.36
C GLY A 623 -17.47 -6.06 -25.98
N GLY A 624 -18.04 -6.40 -27.15
CA GLY A 624 -17.68 -7.61 -27.88
C GLY A 624 -16.24 -7.56 -28.41
N VAL A 625 -15.82 -6.44 -29.00
CA VAL A 625 -14.44 -6.23 -29.47
C VAL A 625 -13.44 -6.38 -28.32
N PHE A 626 -13.78 -5.80 -27.17
CA PHE A 626 -12.98 -5.87 -25.97
C PHE A 626 -12.85 -7.29 -25.41
N PHE A 627 -13.94 -8.04 -25.37
CA PHE A 627 -13.93 -9.44 -24.94
C PHE A 627 -13.02 -10.29 -25.83
N VAL A 628 -13.14 -10.15 -27.16
CA VAL A 628 -12.32 -10.92 -28.10
C VAL A 628 -10.85 -10.49 -28.04
N MET A 629 -10.58 -9.19 -27.87
CA MET A 629 -9.21 -8.72 -27.59
C MET A 629 -8.65 -9.31 -26.30
N SER A 630 -9.45 -9.36 -25.24
CA SER A 630 -9.01 -9.91 -23.97
C SER A 630 -8.62 -11.38 -24.10
N TYR A 631 -9.39 -12.13 -24.87
CA TYR A 631 -9.08 -13.52 -25.18
C TYR A 631 -7.81 -13.66 -26.04
N ALA A 632 -7.72 -12.92 -27.15
CA ALA A 632 -6.59 -13.05 -28.09
C ALA A 632 -5.25 -12.56 -27.50
N PHE A 633 -5.31 -11.59 -26.60
CA PHE A 633 -4.13 -11.00 -25.99
C PHE A 633 -3.91 -11.45 -24.54
N GLY A 634 -4.75 -12.34 -24.00
CA GLY A 634 -4.61 -12.93 -22.68
C GLY A 634 -4.77 -12.01 -21.48
N SER A 635 -4.99 -10.72 -21.69
CA SER A 635 -5.39 -9.83 -20.60
C SER A 635 -6.91 -9.72 -20.57
N MET A 636 -7.58 -10.31 -19.58
CA MET A 636 -8.93 -9.88 -19.28
C MET A 636 -8.82 -8.65 -18.39
N ILE A 637 -9.31 -7.54 -18.91
CA ILE A 637 -9.62 -6.40 -18.08
C ILE A 637 -11.02 -6.71 -17.52
N CYS A 638 -11.10 -6.97 -16.22
CA CYS A 638 -12.39 -7.04 -15.54
C CYS A 638 -13.06 -5.66 -15.68
N THR A 639 -14.18 -5.59 -16.40
CA THR A 639 -15.09 -4.44 -16.42
C THR A 639 -15.88 -4.35 -15.15
#